data_AF-A0A3D0RZW3-F1
#
_entry.id   AF-A0A3D0RZW3-F1
#
_cell.length_a   1.000
_cell.length_b   1.000
_cell.length_c   1.000
_cell.angle_alpha   90.00
_cell.angle_beta   90.00
_cell.angle_gamma   90.00
#
_symmetry.space_group_name_H-M   'P 1'
#
loop_
_entity.id
_entity.type
_entity.pdbx_description
1 polymer ?
#
loop_
_entity_poly.entity_id
_entity_poly.type
_entity_poly.pdbx_seq_one_letter_code
_entity_poly.pdbx_strand_id
1 'polypeptide(L)'
;MTSPAAPRRIAVVGSGVAGLTAAYVASRTAHVTLYEADDRLGGHADTHVVREGDSADERALAIDTGFIVHNPRTYPVLLRLFAELGVATQPSEMSMSIRDDGSGLQWAGALGRRGVFPTLANVVDPRYLRMLTEIPRFHRRARRLLAAEVSTSSTSVDHLTLGEFLAAGRFSAYFRRHFMEPLVSAVWSCDPEAALDYPARYLFTFLQHHGMLGVFGSPQWRTVTGGSQQYVAAVANGLDRVHTGSKVTTVLETADDVEVTDGNGKVEVYDAVVIATHPGQALDLLAAPTAKQREVLSAMPYSRNVALLHTDDSVMPRSTNAWASWNFWRTEDSGRTLVTYDLTRLQRLDTDTHYFVTLVGRDASGEELVDPALVIDRMEYEHPLYNPASVAAQTRLPEIDSDRIGFAGAYHGWGFHEDGAASGLRAVERLGLTWPELRGHAPADDVPTGVFDTTIRHTRRAPFARSFTHRSHTWVVDLDDLPDHGVLGRFEGRDHLGDPGRTIRANVDAFLARHGIDLTGGRVVMAAHARAFGHCFNPISVHWCWNASGRQVATVVEVHNTYGDRHAYLVRPDEQGRASTPKAMYVSPFHGTDGTYRMTVPVPHDDRLDLAVHLTTDDGATFSASLSGRRTTARARRAALAALRGTVLIRMHGIALWLRRLPVHDRPTHTQKGVQP
;
A
#
# COMPACT_ATOMS: atom_id res chain seq x y z
N MET A 1 42.63 5.18 -17.29
CA MET A 1 42.01 4.36 -16.22
C MET A 1 41.96 5.24 -14.99
N THR A 2 40.83 5.91 -14.76
CA THR A 2 40.57 6.67 -13.53
C THR A 2 40.32 5.65 -12.41
N SER A 3 41.04 5.78 -11.30
CA SER A 3 40.76 5.01 -10.08
C SER A 3 39.28 5.18 -9.70
N PRO A 4 38.58 4.13 -9.25
CA PRO A 4 37.21 4.29 -8.75
C PRO A 4 37.22 5.35 -7.63
N ALA A 5 36.37 6.36 -7.76
CA ALA A 5 36.23 7.39 -6.73
C ALA A 5 35.83 6.72 -5.41
N ALA A 6 36.40 7.19 -4.30
CA ALA A 6 36.04 6.68 -2.97
C ALA A 6 34.53 6.85 -2.74
N PRO A 7 33.86 5.91 -2.04
CA PRO A 7 32.45 6.06 -1.71
C PRO A 7 32.22 7.35 -0.92
N ARG A 8 31.19 8.12 -1.29
CA ARG A 8 30.84 9.35 -0.58
C ARG A 8 30.45 9.06 0.87
N ARG A 9 30.67 10.01 1.76
CA ARG A 9 30.23 10.00 3.16
C ARG A 9 29.01 10.90 3.31
N ILE A 10 27.90 10.33 3.77
CA ILE A 10 26.62 11.03 3.89
C ILE A 10 26.15 10.99 5.34
N ALA A 11 25.81 12.15 5.89
CA ALA A 11 25.11 12.24 7.16
C ALA A 11 23.60 12.25 6.93
N VAL A 12 22.85 11.59 7.79
CA VAL A 12 21.39 11.71 7.88
C VAL A 12 21.04 12.11 9.29
N VAL A 13 20.35 13.23 9.46
CA VAL A 13 19.97 13.79 10.76
C VAL A 13 18.47 13.60 10.98
N GLY A 14 18.11 12.80 11.97
CA GLY A 14 16.75 12.35 12.26
C GLY A 14 16.46 10.96 11.70
N SER A 15 15.93 10.06 12.53
CA SER A 15 15.65 8.67 12.18
C SER A 15 14.16 8.35 12.00
N GLY A 16 13.32 9.37 11.74
CA GLY A 16 11.97 9.15 11.24
C GLY A 16 11.98 8.44 9.87
N VAL A 17 10.81 8.03 9.39
CA VAL A 17 10.66 7.31 8.11
C VAL A 17 11.37 8.02 6.92
N ALA A 18 11.43 9.34 6.93
CA ALA A 18 12.15 10.11 5.92
C ALA A 18 13.67 9.86 5.98
N GLY A 19 14.26 9.98 7.17
CA GLY A 19 15.67 9.73 7.40
C GLY A 19 16.06 8.26 7.19
N LEU A 20 15.24 7.32 7.67
CA LEU A 20 15.45 5.90 7.43
C LEU A 20 15.42 5.56 5.93
N THR A 21 14.47 6.12 5.18
CA THR A 21 14.41 5.91 3.73
C THR A 21 15.64 6.50 3.04
N ALA A 22 16.03 7.73 3.38
CA ALA A 22 17.24 8.37 2.87
C ALA A 22 18.49 7.53 3.18
N ALA A 23 18.68 7.12 4.43
CA ALA A 23 19.81 6.34 4.89
C ALA A 23 19.89 4.98 4.16
N TYR A 24 18.76 4.29 4.03
CA TYR A 24 18.66 3.01 3.33
C TYR A 24 19.05 3.10 1.85
N VAL A 25 18.62 4.17 1.17
CA VAL A 25 18.93 4.39 -0.24
C VAL A 25 20.39 4.81 -0.42
N ALA A 26 20.87 5.73 0.42
CA ALA A 26 22.25 6.21 0.37
C ALA A 26 23.26 5.08 0.66
N SER A 27 22.96 4.16 1.58
CA SER A 27 23.87 3.07 1.96
C SER A 27 24.16 2.07 0.83
N ARG A 28 23.40 2.13 -0.27
CA ARG A 28 23.65 1.32 -1.47
C ARG A 28 24.95 1.67 -2.18
N THR A 29 25.41 2.93 -2.09
CA THR A 29 26.57 3.44 -2.84
C THR A 29 27.47 4.38 -2.04
N ALA A 30 27.08 4.74 -0.82
CA ALA A 30 27.79 5.67 0.06
C ALA A 30 27.92 5.10 1.48
N HIS A 31 28.88 5.63 2.25
CA HIS A 31 28.97 5.38 3.69
C HIS A 31 28.02 6.32 4.44
N VAL A 32 27.11 5.75 5.22
CA VAL A 32 26.05 6.51 5.88
C VAL A 32 26.27 6.55 7.38
N THR A 33 26.17 7.75 7.95
CA THR A 33 26.04 7.95 9.40
C THR A 33 24.67 8.53 9.71
N LEU A 34 23.86 7.78 10.45
CA LEU A 34 22.55 8.21 10.92
C LEU A 34 22.66 8.76 12.34
N TYR A 35 22.16 9.98 12.56
CA TYR A 35 22.07 10.62 13.86
C TYR A 35 20.61 10.70 14.32
N GLU A 36 20.37 10.32 15.57
CA GLU A 36 19.09 10.43 16.25
C GLU A 36 19.30 11.07 17.64
N ALA A 37 18.45 12.04 17.96
CA ALA A 37 18.47 12.73 19.24
C ALA A 37 17.96 11.84 20.37
N ASP A 38 16.93 11.02 20.11
CA ASP A 38 16.36 10.08 21.06
C ASP A 38 17.23 8.81 21.21
N ASP A 39 17.03 8.05 22.28
CA ASP A 39 17.67 6.75 22.48
C ASP A 39 17.08 5.64 21.61
N ARG A 40 15.98 5.93 20.89
CA ARG A 40 15.23 5.05 20.01
C ARG A 40 15.19 5.59 18.58
N LEU A 41 15.29 4.70 17.60
CA LEU A 41 15.08 5.02 16.19
C LEU A 41 13.60 4.97 15.80
N GLY A 42 13.23 5.67 14.72
CA GLY A 42 11.93 5.56 14.06
C GLY A 42 11.05 6.80 14.22
N GLY A 43 11.33 7.66 15.20
CA GLY A 43 10.50 8.81 15.53
C GLY A 43 9.04 8.39 15.70
N HIS A 44 8.15 8.90 14.84
CA HIS A 44 6.72 8.57 14.85
C HIS A 44 6.38 7.12 14.46
N ALA A 45 7.34 6.34 13.94
CA ALA A 45 7.23 4.88 13.95
C ALA A 45 7.62 4.38 15.35
N ASP A 46 6.61 4.23 16.21
CA ASP A 46 6.76 3.92 17.63
C ASP A 46 5.97 2.68 18.00
N THR A 47 6.67 1.65 18.49
CA THR A 47 6.11 0.36 18.88
C THR A 47 6.37 0.12 20.37
N HIS A 48 5.30 -0.11 21.13
CA HIS A 48 5.37 -0.44 22.56
C HIS A 48 5.19 -1.95 22.75
N VAL A 49 6.04 -2.56 23.56
CA VAL A 49 5.96 -3.99 23.88
C VAL A 49 5.20 -4.17 25.20
N VAL A 50 3.94 -4.61 25.10
CA VAL A 50 3.09 -4.92 26.26
C VAL A 50 3.11 -6.43 26.51
N ARG A 51 3.27 -6.84 27.77
CA ARG A 51 3.29 -8.26 28.17
C ARG A 51 1.98 -8.64 28.85
N GLU A 52 1.34 -9.68 28.35
CA GLU A 52 0.10 -10.24 28.87
C GLU A 52 0.30 -11.68 29.37
N GLY A 53 -0.40 -12.05 30.45
CA GLY A 53 -0.38 -13.39 31.03
C GLY A 53 0.58 -13.56 32.22
N ASP A 54 0.48 -14.69 32.90
CA ASP A 54 1.40 -15.05 34.00
C ASP A 54 2.77 -15.48 33.44
N SER A 55 3.82 -15.46 34.27
CA SER A 55 5.22 -15.68 33.84
C SER A 55 5.50 -16.98 33.08
N ALA A 56 4.60 -17.98 33.13
CA ALA A 56 4.74 -19.23 32.40
C ALA A 56 4.17 -19.19 30.96
N ASP A 57 3.20 -18.30 30.69
CA ASP A 57 2.49 -18.15 29.40
C ASP A 57 2.55 -16.69 28.88
N GLU A 58 3.58 -15.94 29.29
CA GLU A 58 3.73 -14.51 28.97
C GLU A 58 3.83 -14.28 27.45
N ARG A 59 2.86 -13.53 26.93
CA ARG A 59 2.81 -13.10 25.54
C ARG A 59 3.23 -11.65 25.42
N ALA A 60 4.20 -11.38 24.54
CA ALA A 60 4.54 -10.01 24.15
C ALA A 60 3.71 -9.56 22.94
N LEU A 61 2.98 -8.46 23.08
CA LEU A 61 2.30 -7.74 22.01
C LEU A 61 3.12 -6.51 21.62
N ALA A 62 3.41 -6.38 20.33
CA ALA A 62 4.01 -5.19 19.76
C ALA A 62 2.89 -4.27 19.24
N ILE A 63 2.73 -3.11 19.86
CA ILE A 63 1.61 -2.19 19.65
C ILE A 63 2.14 -0.86 19.11
N ASP A 64 1.84 -0.55 17.85
CA ASP A 64 2.17 0.75 17.26
C ASP A 64 1.24 1.86 17.75
N THR A 65 1.77 3.02 18.14
CA THR A 65 0.96 4.15 18.64
C THR A 65 1.06 5.41 17.78
N GLY A 66 2.12 5.56 16.98
CA GLY A 66 2.26 6.63 16.00
C GLY A 66 1.87 6.17 14.59
N PHE A 67 2.80 5.52 13.89
CA PHE A 67 2.52 4.91 12.58
C PHE A 67 1.82 3.56 12.69
N ILE A 68 0.52 3.56 12.40
CA ILE A 68 -0.30 2.36 12.58
C ILE A 68 -0.65 1.69 11.24
N VAL A 69 -1.01 2.47 10.21
CA VAL A 69 -1.61 1.93 8.98
C VAL A 69 -1.04 2.51 7.68
N HIS A 70 -1.07 1.70 6.62
CA HIS A 70 -0.74 2.08 5.25
C HIS A 70 -1.68 1.38 4.24
N ASN A 71 -1.60 1.74 2.96
CA ASN A 71 -2.34 1.02 1.91
C ASN A 71 -1.60 0.95 0.56
N PRO A 72 -1.88 -0.07 -0.28
CA PRO A 72 -1.20 -0.26 -1.56
C PRO A 72 -1.37 0.84 -2.61
N ARG A 73 -2.37 1.72 -2.47
CA ARG A 73 -2.65 2.77 -3.45
C ARG A 73 -1.81 4.01 -3.23
N THR A 74 -1.59 4.37 -1.97
CA THR A 74 -1.05 5.69 -1.58
C THR A 74 0.29 5.61 -0.86
N TYR A 75 0.89 4.43 -0.73
CA TYR A 75 2.18 4.21 -0.07
C TYR A 75 3.21 3.46 -0.94
N PRO A 76 3.46 3.86 -2.21
CA PRO A 76 4.35 3.12 -3.10
C PRO A 76 5.82 3.06 -2.64
N VAL A 77 6.40 4.17 -2.15
CA VAL A 77 7.81 4.23 -1.72
C VAL A 77 8.00 3.40 -0.46
N LEU A 78 7.13 3.54 0.53
CA LEU A 78 7.19 2.75 1.76
C LEU A 78 7.01 1.25 1.47
N LEU A 79 6.11 0.89 0.55
CA LEU A 79 5.89 -0.52 0.21
C LEU A 79 7.06 -1.13 -0.55
N ARG A 80 7.74 -0.37 -1.40
CA ARG A 80 9.00 -0.80 -2.00
C ARG A 80 10.06 -1.05 -0.92
N LEU A 81 10.18 -0.14 0.06
CA LEU A 81 11.10 -0.33 1.19
C LEU A 81 10.78 -1.62 1.95
N PHE A 82 9.51 -1.83 2.30
CA PHE A 82 9.06 -3.06 2.98
C PHE A 82 9.34 -4.31 2.16
N ALA A 83 9.12 -4.27 0.85
CA ALA A 83 9.37 -5.39 -0.04
C ALA A 83 10.86 -5.79 -0.06
N GLU A 84 11.77 -4.82 -0.13
CA GLU A 84 13.21 -5.09 -0.12
C GLU A 84 13.72 -5.58 1.24
N LEU A 85 13.15 -5.07 2.33
CA LEU A 85 13.50 -5.46 3.70
C LEU A 85 12.82 -6.78 4.13
N GLY A 86 11.87 -7.30 3.36
CA GLY A 86 11.09 -8.48 3.73
C GLY A 86 10.10 -8.24 4.88
N VAL A 87 9.64 -6.99 5.06
CA VAL A 87 8.72 -6.60 6.14
C VAL A 87 7.30 -7.07 5.82
N ALA A 88 6.75 -7.92 6.68
CA ALA A 88 5.40 -8.44 6.52
C ALA A 88 4.34 -7.44 6.99
N THR A 89 3.17 -7.46 6.34
CA THR A 89 2.03 -6.61 6.69
C THR A 89 0.76 -7.43 6.68
N GLN A 90 -0.27 -6.99 7.41
CA GLN A 90 -1.56 -7.66 7.54
C GLN A 90 -2.74 -6.70 7.34
N PRO A 91 -3.94 -7.18 6.96
CA PRO A 91 -5.11 -6.31 6.76
C PRO A 91 -5.55 -5.60 8.05
N SER A 92 -5.78 -4.29 7.97
CA SER A 92 -6.32 -3.45 9.06
C SER A 92 -7.80 -3.16 8.84
N GLU A 93 -8.55 -3.00 9.94
CA GLU A 93 -9.90 -2.43 9.93
C GLU A 93 -9.81 -0.91 10.09
N MET A 94 -10.57 -0.13 9.32
CA MET A 94 -10.44 1.34 9.27
C MET A 94 -11.83 1.99 9.25
N SER A 95 -12.53 1.85 10.36
CA SER A 95 -13.81 2.51 10.61
C SER A 95 -13.60 3.76 11.48
N MET A 96 -14.50 4.74 11.32
CA MET A 96 -14.50 5.96 12.12
C MET A 96 -15.87 6.18 12.76
N SER A 97 -15.88 6.63 14.01
CA SER A 97 -17.05 7.03 14.76
C SER A 97 -16.96 8.48 15.26
N ILE A 98 -18.13 9.05 15.52
CA ILE A 98 -18.29 10.38 16.12
C ILE A 98 -19.23 10.22 17.31
N ARG A 99 -18.83 10.74 18.47
CA ARG A 99 -19.63 10.96 19.68
C ARG A 99 -19.59 12.44 20.05
N ASP A 100 -20.75 13.07 20.19
CA ASP A 100 -20.89 14.46 20.67
C ASP A 100 -21.90 14.44 21.83
N ASP A 101 -21.39 14.59 23.06
CA ASP A 101 -22.22 14.47 24.25
C ASP A 101 -23.21 15.65 24.36
N GLY A 102 -22.83 16.85 23.91
CA GLY A 102 -23.71 18.03 23.94
C GLY A 102 -24.92 17.94 23.00
N SER A 103 -24.84 17.15 21.92
CA SER A 103 -26.00 16.88 21.05
C SER A 103 -26.64 15.51 21.29
N GLY A 104 -25.99 14.64 22.06
CA GLY A 104 -26.34 13.23 22.24
C GLY A 104 -26.07 12.36 21.00
N LEU A 105 -25.41 12.90 19.96
CA LEU A 105 -25.18 12.18 18.71
C LEU A 105 -24.05 11.16 18.87
N GLN A 106 -24.29 9.93 18.40
CA GLN A 106 -23.26 8.92 18.18
C GLN A 106 -23.51 8.20 16.86
N TRP A 107 -22.49 8.00 16.01
CA TRP A 107 -22.62 7.23 14.76
C TRP A 107 -21.25 6.83 14.18
N ALA A 108 -21.25 5.77 13.37
CA ALA A 108 -20.09 5.26 12.63
C ALA A 108 -20.50 4.83 11.21
N GLY A 109 -20.16 5.63 10.21
CA GLY A 109 -20.66 5.45 8.84
C GLY A 109 -20.26 4.13 8.18
N ALA A 110 -19.04 3.64 8.45
CA ALA A 110 -18.47 2.46 7.80
C ALA A 110 -18.99 1.12 8.37
N LEU A 111 -19.68 1.12 9.51
CA LEU A 111 -20.18 -0.10 10.18
C LEU A 111 -21.62 -0.48 9.75
N GLY A 112 -22.02 -0.03 8.55
CA GLY A 112 -23.32 -0.31 7.97
C GLY A 112 -24.49 0.23 8.80
N ARG A 113 -25.65 -0.44 8.73
CA ARG A 113 -26.89 0.05 9.35
C ARG A 113 -26.79 0.24 10.86
N ARG A 114 -26.07 -0.65 11.56
CA ARG A 114 -25.88 -0.59 13.01
C ARG A 114 -24.98 0.59 13.41
N GLY A 115 -23.96 0.91 12.62
CA GLY A 115 -23.12 2.09 12.86
C GLY A 115 -23.80 3.41 12.49
N VAL A 116 -24.57 3.45 11.40
CA VAL A 116 -25.29 4.68 10.99
C VAL A 116 -26.46 4.99 11.92
N PHE A 117 -27.11 3.98 12.51
CA PHE A 117 -28.20 4.15 13.47
C PHE A 117 -27.92 3.31 14.72
N PRO A 118 -26.93 3.70 15.56
CA PRO A 118 -26.53 2.91 16.72
C PRO A 118 -27.53 2.98 17.86
N THR A 119 -28.42 3.98 17.86
CA THR A 119 -29.53 4.14 18.79
C THR A 119 -30.81 4.56 18.06
N LEU A 120 -31.98 4.40 18.70
CA LEU A 120 -33.25 4.89 18.16
C LEU A 120 -33.30 6.43 18.06
N ALA A 121 -32.57 7.14 18.92
CA ALA A 121 -32.50 8.61 18.91
C ALA A 121 -31.97 9.12 17.55
N ASN A 122 -31.03 8.42 16.92
CA ASN A 122 -30.54 8.75 15.60
C ASN A 122 -31.64 8.71 14.53
N VAL A 123 -32.58 7.76 14.61
CA VAL A 123 -33.63 7.58 13.60
C VAL A 123 -34.66 8.71 13.65
N VAL A 124 -34.87 9.28 14.83
CA VAL A 124 -35.88 10.33 15.04
C VAL A 124 -35.32 11.75 15.02
N ASP A 125 -33.99 11.94 14.97
CA ASP A 125 -33.39 13.28 14.87
C ASP A 125 -33.42 13.81 13.42
N PRO A 126 -34.28 14.79 13.09
CA PRO A 126 -34.38 15.33 11.74
C PRO A 126 -33.10 16.06 11.28
N ARG A 127 -32.29 16.58 12.20
CA ARG A 127 -31.03 17.27 11.89
C ARG A 127 -29.98 16.26 11.44
N TYR A 128 -29.92 15.11 12.12
CA TYR A 128 -29.06 13.99 11.73
C TYR A 128 -29.46 13.40 10.38
N LEU A 129 -30.75 13.13 10.16
CA LEU A 129 -31.23 12.63 8.87
C LEU A 129 -30.93 13.60 7.72
N ARG A 130 -31.11 14.91 7.95
CA ARG A 130 -30.72 15.95 6.98
C ARG A 130 -29.22 15.88 6.68
N MET A 131 -28.36 15.78 7.69
CA MET A 131 -26.91 15.67 7.51
C MET A 131 -26.52 14.49 6.59
N LEU A 132 -27.17 13.33 6.75
CA LEU A 132 -26.90 12.17 5.90
C LEU A 132 -27.20 12.45 4.41
N THR A 133 -28.22 13.28 4.11
CA THR A 133 -28.50 13.72 2.72
C THR A 133 -27.48 14.73 2.19
N GLU A 134 -26.80 15.44 3.08
CA GLU A 134 -25.76 16.42 2.72
C GLU A 134 -24.43 15.76 2.34
N ILE A 135 -24.12 14.57 2.86
CA ILE A 135 -22.86 13.85 2.57
C ILE A 135 -22.67 13.57 1.06
N PRO A 136 -23.63 12.97 0.33
CA PRO A 136 -23.49 12.78 -1.12
C PRO A 136 -23.41 14.11 -1.89
N ARG A 137 -24.07 15.16 -1.39
CA ARG A 137 -23.99 16.52 -1.97
C ARG A 137 -22.59 17.10 -1.80
N PHE A 138 -21.97 16.93 -0.63
CA PHE A 138 -20.58 17.28 -0.37
C PHE A 138 -19.64 16.55 -1.33
N HIS A 139 -19.73 15.22 -1.42
CA HIS A 139 -18.89 14.45 -2.35
C HIS A 139 -18.99 14.93 -3.80
N ARG A 140 -20.19 15.22 -4.30
CA ARG A 140 -20.38 15.75 -5.65
C ARG A 140 -19.74 17.13 -5.84
N ARG A 141 -19.88 18.04 -4.87
CA ARG A 141 -19.28 19.38 -4.95
C ARG A 141 -17.76 19.33 -4.83
N ALA A 142 -17.21 18.52 -3.92
CA ALA A 142 -15.77 18.35 -3.76
C ALA A 142 -15.13 17.83 -5.04
N ARG A 143 -15.70 16.78 -5.67
CA ARG A 143 -15.21 16.27 -6.96
C ARG A 143 -15.31 17.29 -8.09
N ARG A 144 -16.33 18.15 -8.09
CA ARG A 144 -16.44 19.26 -9.06
C ARG A 144 -15.36 20.33 -8.85
N LEU A 145 -15.02 20.64 -7.60
CA LEU A 145 -13.90 21.55 -7.30
C LEU A 145 -12.60 20.97 -7.85
N LEU A 146 -12.33 19.68 -7.62
CA LEU A 146 -11.13 19.02 -8.13
C LEU A 146 -11.07 19.00 -9.66
N ALA A 147 -12.21 18.80 -10.33
CA ALA A 147 -12.29 18.76 -11.79
C ALA A 147 -12.24 20.15 -12.47
N ALA A 148 -12.44 21.24 -11.73
CA ALA A 148 -12.34 22.58 -12.29
C ALA A 148 -10.87 22.92 -12.58
N GLU A 149 -10.59 23.33 -13.83
CA GLU A 149 -9.28 23.77 -14.28
C GLU A 149 -8.77 24.93 -13.42
N VAL A 150 -7.50 24.84 -13.01
CA VAL A 150 -6.81 25.95 -12.35
C VAL A 150 -6.42 26.94 -13.43
N SER A 151 -7.25 27.97 -13.64
CA SER A 151 -6.86 29.09 -14.47
C SER A 151 -5.66 29.78 -13.81
N THR A 152 -4.55 29.90 -14.54
CA THR A 152 -3.28 30.54 -14.13
C THR A 152 -3.43 32.02 -13.75
N SER A 153 -4.65 32.57 -13.74
CA SER A 153 -4.98 33.95 -13.41
C SER A 153 -5.85 34.13 -12.14
N SER A 154 -6.32 33.06 -11.49
CA SER A 154 -7.14 33.19 -10.27
C SER A 154 -6.46 32.62 -9.03
N THR A 155 -5.70 33.46 -8.33
CA THR A 155 -5.18 33.22 -6.97
C THR A 155 -6.29 32.86 -5.97
N SER A 156 -7.56 33.16 -6.27
CA SER A 156 -8.69 32.94 -5.36
C SER A 156 -9.14 31.48 -5.20
N VAL A 157 -8.81 30.58 -6.14
CA VAL A 157 -9.26 29.17 -6.08
C VAL A 157 -8.32 28.30 -5.24
N ASP A 158 -7.03 28.62 -5.19
CA ASP A 158 -6.02 27.87 -4.42
C ASP A 158 -6.03 28.23 -2.93
N HIS A 159 -6.58 29.39 -2.56
CA HIS A 159 -6.73 29.82 -1.17
C HIS A 159 -8.11 29.53 -0.56
N LEU A 160 -9.03 28.93 -1.33
CA LEU A 160 -10.37 28.59 -0.82
C LEU A 160 -10.25 27.63 0.36
N THR A 161 -10.66 28.08 1.54
CA THR A 161 -10.67 27.28 2.76
C THR A 161 -11.85 26.31 2.79
N LEU A 162 -11.77 25.27 3.63
CA LEU A 162 -12.89 24.37 3.87
C LEU A 162 -14.11 25.15 4.39
N GLY A 163 -13.91 26.10 5.30
CA GLY A 163 -14.98 26.94 5.83
C GLY A 163 -15.75 27.70 4.75
N GLU A 164 -15.02 28.38 3.85
CA GLU A 164 -15.60 29.11 2.72
C GLU A 164 -16.31 28.19 1.73
N PHE A 165 -15.71 27.04 1.42
CA PHE A 165 -16.34 26.03 0.55
C PHE A 165 -17.68 25.55 1.12
N LEU A 166 -17.73 25.28 2.43
CA LEU A 166 -18.95 24.83 3.10
C LEU A 166 -20.02 25.93 3.14
N ALA A 167 -19.62 27.18 3.38
CA ALA A 167 -20.51 28.34 3.35
C ALA A 167 -21.11 28.55 1.94
N ALA A 168 -20.27 28.55 0.89
CA ALA A 168 -20.70 28.68 -0.49
C ALA A 168 -21.61 27.52 -0.94
N GLY A 169 -21.39 26.32 -0.38
CA GLY A 169 -22.24 25.15 -0.59
C GLY A 169 -23.56 25.15 0.19
N ARG A 170 -23.77 26.12 1.10
CA ARG A 170 -24.90 26.20 2.05
C ARG A 170 -25.08 24.88 2.82
N PHE A 171 -23.99 24.35 3.36
CA PHE A 171 -24.04 23.21 4.28
C PHE A 171 -24.53 23.65 5.65
N SER A 172 -25.31 22.81 6.32
CA SER A 172 -25.84 23.15 7.64
C SER A 172 -24.73 23.21 8.70
N ALA A 173 -24.94 24.02 9.75
CA ALA A 173 -24.06 24.03 10.91
C ALA A 173 -23.94 22.63 11.55
N TYR A 174 -25.02 21.85 11.52
CA TYR A 174 -25.03 20.47 12.00
C TYR A 174 -24.09 19.56 11.18
N PHE A 175 -24.11 19.67 9.85
CA PHE A 175 -23.19 18.92 8.97
C PHE A 175 -21.73 19.33 9.20
N ARG A 176 -21.46 20.63 9.31
CA ARG A 176 -20.11 21.11 9.61
C ARG A 176 -19.59 20.52 10.93
N ARG A 177 -20.38 20.63 12.01
CA ARG A 177 -20.01 20.19 13.37
C ARG A 177 -19.86 18.69 13.55
N HIS A 178 -20.70 17.88 12.90
CA HIS A 178 -20.81 16.44 13.18
C HIS A 178 -20.30 15.53 12.05
N PHE A 179 -19.89 16.10 10.92
CA PHE A 179 -19.28 15.36 9.81
C PHE A 179 -17.92 15.96 9.42
N MET A 180 -17.84 17.24 9.06
CA MET A 180 -16.60 17.80 8.52
C MET A 180 -15.53 18.08 9.57
N GLU A 181 -15.89 18.73 10.68
CA GLU A 181 -14.95 19.01 11.77
C GLU A 181 -14.33 17.73 12.34
N PRO A 182 -15.12 16.68 12.72
CA PRO A 182 -14.56 15.42 13.19
C PRO A 182 -13.67 14.75 12.15
N LEU A 183 -14.08 14.73 10.87
CA LEU A 183 -13.33 14.09 9.80
C LEU A 183 -11.92 14.67 9.66
N VAL A 184 -11.80 16.00 9.64
CA VAL A 184 -10.50 16.66 9.49
C VAL A 184 -9.69 16.58 10.79
N SER A 185 -10.33 16.84 11.93
CA SER A 185 -9.69 16.79 13.25
C SER A 185 -9.11 15.41 13.54
N ALA A 186 -9.82 14.32 13.24
CA ALA A 186 -9.31 12.97 13.45
C ALA A 186 -8.19 12.57 12.48
N VAL A 187 -8.22 13.07 11.23
CA VAL A 187 -7.21 12.71 10.22
C VAL A 187 -5.89 13.45 10.44
N TRP A 188 -5.93 14.69 10.92
CA TRP A 188 -4.73 15.52 11.14
C TRP A 188 -4.44 15.83 12.60
N SER A 189 -5.16 15.20 13.54
CA SER A 189 -4.97 15.39 14.98
C SER A 189 -4.93 16.86 15.37
N CYS A 190 -5.84 17.66 14.79
CA CYS A 190 -5.86 19.11 14.94
C CYS A 190 -7.16 19.60 15.59
N ASP A 191 -7.11 20.80 16.16
CA ASP A 191 -8.27 21.42 16.78
C ASP A 191 -9.40 21.62 15.75
N PRO A 192 -10.67 21.33 16.09
CA PRO A 192 -11.81 21.47 15.18
C PRO A 192 -11.96 22.86 14.55
N GLU A 193 -11.51 23.91 15.23
CA GLU A 193 -11.53 25.27 14.69
C GLU A 193 -10.49 25.43 13.56
N ALA A 194 -9.27 24.92 13.77
CA ALA A 194 -8.20 24.95 12.76
C ALA A 194 -8.54 24.11 11.52
N ALA A 195 -9.37 23.06 11.66
CA ALA A 195 -9.81 22.21 10.56
C ALA A 195 -10.48 22.99 9.40
N LEU A 196 -11.07 24.16 9.68
CA LEU A 196 -11.82 24.92 8.69
C LEU A 196 -10.93 25.81 7.82
N ASP A 197 -9.73 26.12 8.29
CA ASP A 197 -8.74 26.93 7.57
C ASP A 197 -7.95 26.09 6.56
N TYR A 198 -8.16 24.76 6.54
CA TYR A 198 -7.52 23.87 5.58
C TYR A 198 -7.86 24.27 4.14
N PRO A 199 -6.88 24.33 3.23
CA PRO A 199 -7.15 24.58 1.81
C PRO A 199 -8.02 23.45 1.23
N ALA A 200 -9.19 23.80 0.72
CA ALA A 200 -10.24 22.86 0.32
C ALA A 200 -9.76 21.90 -0.78
N ARG A 201 -9.06 22.42 -1.81
CA ARG A 201 -8.52 21.60 -2.90
C ARG A 201 -7.50 20.60 -2.38
N TYR A 202 -6.57 21.03 -1.52
CA TYR A 202 -5.55 20.19 -0.92
C TYR A 202 -6.16 19.04 -0.10
N LEU A 203 -7.12 19.36 0.77
CA LEU A 203 -7.89 18.40 1.55
C LEU A 203 -8.65 17.41 0.64
N PHE A 204 -9.35 17.89 -0.38
CA PHE A 204 -10.18 17.03 -1.23
C PHE A 204 -9.34 16.10 -2.12
N THR A 205 -8.16 16.52 -2.56
CA THR A 205 -7.21 15.65 -3.26
C THR A 205 -6.82 14.48 -2.35
N PHE A 206 -6.48 14.75 -1.08
CA PHE A 206 -6.20 13.71 -0.10
C PHE A 206 -7.38 12.74 0.05
N LEU A 207 -8.59 13.27 0.28
CA LEU A 207 -9.80 12.45 0.43
C LEU A 207 -10.09 11.63 -0.84
N GLN A 208 -9.78 12.15 -2.03
CA GLN A 208 -9.96 11.41 -3.28
C GLN A 208 -8.98 10.24 -3.39
N HIS A 209 -7.69 10.45 -3.12
CA HIS A 209 -6.66 9.41 -3.17
C HIS A 209 -6.98 8.25 -2.22
N HIS A 210 -7.55 8.55 -1.06
CA HIS A 210 -7.94 7.59 -0.03
C HIS A 210 -9.35 7.01 -0.22
N GLY A 211 -10.06 7.38 -1.30
CA GLY A 211 -11.41 6.88 -1.57
C GLY A 211 -12.48 7.38 -0.58
N MET A 212 -12.20 8.44 0.15
CA MET A 212 -13.07 9.06 1.16
C MET A 212 -14.04 10.10 0.55
N LEU A 213 -13.86 10.49 -0.72
CA LEU A 213 -14.89 11.20 -1.49
C LEU A 213 -15.84 10.23 -2.19
N GLY A 214 -16.32 9.19 -1.49
CA GLY A 214 -17.13 8.12 -2.05
C GLY A 214 -17.77 7.27 -0.96
N VAL A 215 -18.75 6.45 -1.33
CA VAL A 215 -19.33 5.43 -0.42
C VAL A 215 -18.62 4.09 -0.59
N PHE A 216 -17.97 3.88 -1.74
CA PHE A 216 -17.21 2.69 -2.09
C PHE A 216 -15.87 3.13 -2.70
N GLY A 217 -14.91 2.21 -2.76
CA GLY A 217 -13.62 2.43 -3.42
C GLY A 217 -12.48 2.88 -2.50
N SER A 218 -12.69 2.86 -1.18
CA SER A 218 -11.62 2.94 -0.19
C SER A 218 -10.63 1.79 -0.38
N PRO A 219 -9.32 2.06 -0.31
CA PRO A 219 -8.31 1.02 -0.44
C PRO A 219 -8.37 0.07 0.78
N GLN A 220 -7.90 -1.16 0.59
CA GLN A 220 -7.67 -2.07 1.72
C GLN A 220 -6.49 -1.53 2.54
N TRP A 221 -6.76 -1.15 3.78
CA TRP A 221 -5.75 -0.74 4.74
C TRP A 221 -5.02 -1.94 5.33
N ARG A 222 -3.77 -1.72 5.72
CA ARG A 222 -2.85 -2.70 6.26
C ARG A 222 -2.04 -2.09 7.40
N THR A 223 -1.50 -2.93 8.26
CA THR A 223 -0.58 -2.58 9.35
C THR A 223 0.64 -3.51 9.30
N VAL A 224 1.76 -3.12 9.92
CA VAL A 224 2.99 -3.91 9.94
C VAL A 224 2.83 -5.07 10.94
N THR A 225 3.12 -6.30 10.50
CA THR A 225 3.05 -7.45 11.39
C THR A 225 4.22 -7.39 12.38
N GLY A 226 3.94 -7.38 13.68
CA GLY A 226 4.96 -7.30 14.73
C GLY A 226 5.49 -5.90 15.02
N GLY A 227 4.76 -4.86 14.57
CA GLY A 227 5.05 -3.46 14.83
C GLY A 227 5.95 -2.79 13.81
N SER A 228 5.83 -1.48 13.68
CA SER A 228 6.65 -0.63 12.81
C SER A 228 8.14 -0.70 13.13
N GLN A 229 8.52 -1.03 14.37
CA GLN A 229 9.91 -1.30 14.76
C GLN A 229 10.61 -2.34 13.87
N GLN A 230 9.87 -3.25 13.22
CA GLN A 230 10.46 -4.28 12.35
C GLN A 230 11.23 -3.67 11.18
N TYR A 231 10.64 -2.69 10.48
CA TYR A 231 11.32 -2.05 9.35
C TYR A 231 12.42 -1.10 9.83
N VAL A 232 12.19 -0.42 10.96
CA VAL A 232 13.19 0.48 11.57
C VAL A 232 14.46 -0.29 11.89
N ALA A 233 14.33 -1.43 12.58
CA ALA A 233 15.45 -2.29 12.92
C ALA A 233 16.12 -2.87 11.65
N ALA A 234 15.32 -3.29 10.66
CA ALA A 234 15.85 -3.84 9.41
C ALA A 234 16.69 -2.81 8.62
N VAL A 235 16.26 -1.54 8.57
CA VAL A 235 17.07 -0.45 7.99
C VAL A 235 18.34 -0.23 8.81
N ALA A 236 18.21 -0.05 10.12
CA ALA A 236 19.34 0.26 11.00
C ALA A 236 20.45 -0.79 10.94
N ASN A 237 20.09 -2.07 10.90
CA ASN A 237 21.04 -3.18 10.77
C ASN A 237 21.85 -3.17 9.47
N GLY A 238 21.38 -2.45 8.44
CA GLY A 238 22.05 -2.31 7.14
C GLY A 238 22.91 -1.06 7.00
N LEU A 239 23.03 -0.22 8.04
CA LEU A 239 23.80 1.04 7.99
C LEU A 239 25.21 0.88 8.57
N ASP A 240 26.17 1.68 8.07
CA ASP A 240 27.55 1.65 8.57
C ASP A 240 27.66 2.15 10.02
N ARG A 241 26.96 3.25 10.34
CA ARG A 241 26.99 3.88 11.66
C ARG A 241 25.62 4.46 12.02
N VAL A 242 25.20 4.18 13.25
CA VAL A 242 23.98 4.71 13.84
C VAL A 242 24.33 5.28 15.23
N HIS A 243 23.99 6.54 15.45
CA HIS A 243 24.20 7.27 16.69
C HIS A 243 22.86 7.67 17.28
N THR A 244 22.37 6.91 18.27
CA THR A 244 21.23 7.30 19.11
C THR A 244 21.70 8.13 20.31
N GLY A 245 20.79 8.86 20.96
CA GLY A 245 21.10 9.78 22.06
C GLY A 245 22.07 10.89 21.66
N SER A 246 22.21 11.16 20.36
CA SER A 246 23.25 11.98 19.76
C SER A 246 22.60 13.11 18.97
N LYS A 247 22.02 14.06 19.71
CA LYS A 247 21.36 15.24 19.13
C LYS A 247 22.38 16.07 18.35
N VAL A 248 22.16 16.22 17.05
CA VAL A 248 22.91 17.21 16.25
C VAL A 248 22.48 18.61 16.70
N THR A 249 23.45 19.50 16.88
CA THR A 249 23.20 20.90 17.26
C THR A 249 23.47 21.86 16.13
N THR A 250 24.40 21.51 15.23
CA THR A 250 24.85 22.41 14.17
C THR A 250 25.17 21.64 12.89
N VAL A 251 24.72 22.18 11.76
CA VAL A 251 25.05 21.78 10.39
C VAL A 251 25.59 23.04 9.68
N LEU A 252 26.86 22.97 9.27
CA LEU A 252 27.53 24.05 8.54
C LEU A 252 27.93 23.54 7.15
N GLU A 253 27.33 24.10 6.11
CA GLU A 253 27.76 23.88 4.73
C GLU A 253 28.99 24.75 4.43
N THR A 254 30.06 24.13 3.93
CA THR A 254 31.26 24.81 3.45
C THR A 254 31.33 24.79 1.93
N ALA A 255 32.42 25.31 1.35
CA ALA A 255 32.62 25.27 -0.10
C ALA A 255 32.79 23.83 -0.64
N ASP A 256 33.34 22.94 0.18
CA ASP A 256 33.78 21.61 -0.22
C ASP A 256 32.95 20.49 0.43
N ASP A 257 32.42 20.71 1.64
CA ASP A 257 31.82 19.67 2.49
C ASP A 257 30.70 20.22 3.40
N VAL A 258 30.24 19.37 4.32
CA VAL A 258 29.32 19.72 5.41
C VAL A 258 29.88 19.25 6.74
N GLU A 259 29.97 20.16 7.70
CA GLU A 259 30.33 19.86 9.09
C GLU A 259 29.07 19.64 9.93
N VAL A 260 29.00 18.50 10.62
CA VAL A 260 27.92 18.13 11.54
C VAL A 260 28.48 18.09 12.95
N THR A 261 27.91 18.89 13.85
CA THR A 261 28.29 18.94 15.27
C THR A 261 27.22 18.28 16.13
N ASP A 262 27.60 17.30 16.94
CA ASP A 262 26.72 16.66 17.92
C ASP A 262 26.65 17.44 19.25
N GLY A 263 25.72 17.05 20.13
CA GLY A 263 25.51 17.67 21.43
C GLY A 263 26.67 17.52 22.42
N ASN A 264 27.66 16.68 22.12
CA ASN A 264 28.90 16.56 22.88
C ASN A 264 30.00 17.48 22.33
N GLY A 265 29.71 18.26 21.29
CA GLY A 265 30.66 19.14 20.61
C GLY A 265 31.58 18.42 19.63
N LYS A 266 31.32 17.14 19.31
CA LYS A 266 32.10 16.42 18.30
C LYS A 266 31.68 16.90 16.92
N VAL A 267 32.67 17.28 16.11
CA VAL A 267 32.49 17.69 14.72
C VAL A 267 32.93 16.56 13.80
N GLU A 268 32.06 16.16 12.87
CA GLU A 268 32.38 15.24 11.77
C GLU A 268 32.05 15.87 10.42
N VAL A 269 32.91 15.59 9.43
CA VAL A 269 32.81 16.14 8.06
C VAL A 269 32.23 15.10 7.10
N TYR A 270 31.30 15.53 6.24
CA TYR A 270 30.59 14.71 5.25
C TYR A 270 30.56 15.40 3.88
N ASP A 271 30.42 14.62 2.80
CA ASP A 271 30.27 15.18 1.45
C ASP A 271 28.90 15.84 1.26
N ALA A 272 27.88 15.34 1.97
CA ALA A 272 26.52 15.89 1.98
C ALA A 272 25.74 15.41 3.21
N VAL A 273 24.63 16.07 3.50
CA VAL A 273 23.71 15.76 4.60
C VAL A 273 22.26 15.76 4.13
N VAL A 274 21.47 14.83 4.66
CA VAL A 274 20.01 14.89 4.63
C VAL A 274 19.51 15.31 6.00
N ILE A 275 18.81 16.44 6.08
CA ILE A 275 18.15 16.91 7.30
C ILE A 275 16.71 16.40 7.28
N ALA A 276 16.45 15.33 8.03
CA ALA A 276 15.17 14.61 8.10
C ALA A 276 14.38 14.91 9.39
N THR A 277 14.48 16.14 9.89
CA THR A 277 13.83 16.64 11.11
C THR A 277 12.62 17.54 10.79
N HIS A 278 11.85 17.95 11.79
CA HIS A 278 10.77 18.94 11.58
C HIS A 278 11.33 20.30 11.12
N PRO A 279 10.57 21.13 10.37
CA PRO A 279 11.07 22.37 9.78
C PRO A 279 11.70 23.35 10.78
N GLY A 280 11.10 23.51 11.96
CA GLY A 280 11.66 24.33 13.04
C GLY A 280 13.00 23.79 13.54
N GLN A 281 13.08 22.47 13.79
CA GLN A 281 14.32 21.80 14.17
C GLN A 281 15.37 21.93 13.06
N ALA A 282 14.98 21.73 11.80
CA ALA A 282 15.88 21.87 10.65
C ALA A 282 16.47 23.28 10.57
N LEU A 283 15.68 24.31 10.86
CA LEU A 283 16.14 25.69 10.89
C LEU A 283 17.13 25.94 12.05
N ASP A 284 16.85 25.39 13.22
CA ASP A 284 17.72 25.51 14.41
C ASP A 284 19.07 24.81 14.22
N LEU A 285 19.11 23.75 13.41
CA LEU A 285 20.34 23.03 13.08
C LEU A 285 21.28 23.83 12.15
N LEU A 286 20.76 24.72 11.31
CA LEU A 286 21.58 25.40 10.30
C LEU A 286 22.44 26.51 10.95
N ALA A 287 23.76 26.42 10.82
CA ALA A 287 24.69 27.43 11.34
C ALA A 287 24.50 28.81 10.70
N ALA A 288 24.19 28.83 9.41
CA ALA A 288 24.00 30.04 8.61
C ALA A 288 22.84 29.86 7.61
N PRO A 289 21.57 29.84 8.07
CA PRO A 289 20.46 29.61 7.16
C PRO A 289 20.37 30.74 6.12
N THR A 290 19.97 30.41 4.89
CA THR A 290 19.67 31.41 3.86
C THR A 290 18.35 32.13 4.15
N ALA A 291 18.09 33.25 3.48
CA ALA A 291 16.80 33.95 3.58
C ALA A 291 15.63 33.04 3.18
N LYS A 292 15.80 32.23 2.12
CA LYS A 292 14.78 31.29 1.65
C LYS A 292 14.53 30.15 2.64
N GLN A 293 15.60 29.59 3.22
CA GLN A 293 15.48 28.55 4.26
C GLN A 293 14.68 29.07 5.46
N ARG A 294 14.98 30.27 5.95
CA ARG A 294 14.18 30.92 7.01
C ARG A 294 12.72 31.10 6.62
N GLU A 295 12.47 31.67 5.44
CA GLU A 295 11.12 31.96 4.96
C GLU A 295 10.26 30.70 4.82
N VAL A 296 10.78 29.66 4.15
CA VAL A 296 10.02 28.45 3.84
C VAL A 296 9.83 27.57 5.07
N LEU A 297 10.88 27.32 5.85
CA LEU A 297 10.79 26.41 7.01
C LEU A 297 9.95 26.99 8.15
N SER A 298 10.00 28.31 8.39
CA SER A 298 9.19 28.95 9.44
C SER A 298 7.70 29.02 9.11
N ALA A 299 7.34 28.91 7.82
CA ALA A 299 5.95 28.91 7.37
C ALA A 299 5.25 27.55 7.54
N MET A 300 5.91 26.53 8.11
CA MET A 300 5.40 25.18 8.28
C MET A 300 5.26 24.81 9.76
N PRO A 301 4.22 25.29 10.45
CA PRO A 301 4.05 25.07 11.87
C PRO A 301 3.63 23.62 12.18
N TYR A 302 4.03 23.17 13.36
CA TYR A 302 3.65 21.88 13.94
C TYR A 302 2.84 22.10 15.21
N SER A 303 2.08 21.07 15.59
CA SER A 303 1.29 21.00 16.81
C SER A 303 1.75 19.85 17.66
N ARG A 304 1.97 20.09 18.95
CA ARG A 304 2.24 19.03 19.93
C ARG A 304 0.92 18.47 20.42
N ASN A 305 0.82 17.16 20.41
CA ASN A 305 -0.31 16.39 20.91
C ASN A 305 0.24 15.35 21.88
N VAL A 306 -0.33 15.27 23.07
CA VAL A 306 -0.07 14.17 23.99
C VAL A 306 -0.91 12.98 23.54
N ALA A 307 -0.35 11.78 23.57
CA ALA A 307 -1.14 10.58 23.51
C ALA A 307 -0.84 9.61 24.66
N LEU A 308 -1.90 8.92 25.06
CA LEU A 308 -1.91 7.98 26.16
C LEU A 308 -2.22 6.60 25.60
N LEU A 309 -1.32 5.63 25.77
CA LEU A 309 -1.60 4.22 25.53
C LEU A 309 -2.25 3.64 26.80
N HIS A 310 -3.46 3.09 26.70
CA HIS A 310 -4.24 2.63 27.87
C HIS A 310 -5.25 1.54 27.53
N THR A 311 -5.95 1.04 28.54
CA THR A 311 -7.07 0.07 28.41
C THR A 311 -8.44 0.62 28.85
N ASP A 312 -8.51 1.89 29.26
CA ASP A 312 -9.76 2.58 29.61
C ASP A 312 -10.72 2.69 28.42
N ASP A 313 -11.88 2.00 28.50
CA ASP A 313 -12.91 2.01 27.46
C ASP A 313 -13.98 3.10 27.67
N SER A 314 -13.91 3.87 28.76
CA SER A 314 -14.88 4.94 29.07
C SER A 314 -14.87 6.09 28.04
N VAL A 315 -13.74 6.26 27.34
CA VAL A 315 -13.55 7.23 26.25
C VAL A 315 -14.22 6.82 24.92
N MET A 316 -14.67 5.57 24.80
CA MET A 316 -15.31 5.05 23.59
C MET A 316 -16.78 5.51 23.46
N PRO A 317 -17.43 5.33 22.30
CA PRO A 317 -18.87 5.56 22.19
C PRO A 317 -19.68 4.74 23.21
N ARG A 318 -20.71 5.34 23.81
CA ARG A 318 -21.60 4.66 24.77
C ARG A 318 -22.34 3.47 24.15
N SER A 319 -22.60 3.52 22.84
CA SER A 319 -23.16 2.40 22.09
C SER A 319 -22.05 1.62 21.40
N THR A 320 -21.90 0.34 21.74
CA THR A 320 -20.94 -0.56 21.10
C THR A 320 -21.19 -0.75 19.60
N ASN A 321 -22.42 -0.47 19.12
CA ASN A 321 -22.73 -0.43 17.69
C ASN A 321 -21.97 0.67 16.92
N ALA A 322 -21.46 1.69 17.63
CA ALA A 322 -20.67 2.77 17.08
C ALA A 322 -19.16 2.62 17.38
N TRP A 323 -18.72 1.55 18.04
CA TRP A 323 -17.29 1.33 18.29
C TRP A 323 -16.55 1.08 16.98
N ALA A 324 -15.64 1.98 16.68
CA ALA A 324 -14.87 1.99 15.45
C ALA A 324 -13.37 1.90 15.74
N SER A 325 -12.56 1.77 14.69
CA SER A 325 -11.10 1.86 14.84
C SER A 325 -10.67 3.26 15.29
N TRP A 326 -11.32 4.32 14.81
CA TRP A 326 -11.01 5.73 15.11
C TRP A 326 -12.26 6.37 15.73
N ASN A 327 -12.15 6.94 16.92
CA ASN A 327 -13.32 7.41 17.67
C ASN A 327 -13.12 8.86 18.09
N PHE A 328 -13.84 9.75 17.41
CA PHE A 328 -13.85 11.16 17.78
C PHE A 328 -14.88 11.38 18.88
N TRP A 329 -14.47 11.99 19.99
CA TRP A 329 -15.35 12.35 21.09
C TRP A 329 -15.28 13.86 21.34
N ARG A 330 -16.46 14.49 21.40
CA ARG A 330 -16.64 15.85 21.89
C ARG A 330 -17.42 15.86 23.20
N THR A 331 -16.82 16.45 24.23
CA THR A 331 -17.38 16.54 25.58
C THR A 331 -18.45 17.63 25.70
N GLU A 332 -19.37 17.48 26.66
CA GLU A 332 -20.46 18.44 26.91
C GLU A 332 -19.96 19.72 27.59
N ASP A 333 -19.22 19.60 28.70
CA ASP A 333 -18.90 20.71 29.61
C ASP A 333 -17.95 21.78 29.04
N SER A 334 -17.16 21.41 28.03
CA SER A 334 -16.07 22.25 27.51
C SER A 334 -15.96 22.26 25.99
N GLY A 335 -16.71 21.39 25.31
CA GLY A 335 -16.55 21.19 23.86
C GLY A 335 -15.19 20.61 23.47
N ARG A 336 -14.37 20.16 24.44
CA ARG A 336 -13.07 19.53 24.21
C ARG A 336 -13.22 18.30 23.34
N THR A 337 -12.23 18.07 22.49
CA THR A 337 -12.23 16.98 21.52
C THR A 337 -11.06 16.03 21.74
N LEU A 338 -11.37 14.74 21.71
CA LEU A 338 -10.42 13.65 21.84
C LEU A 338 -10.56 12.73 20.63
N VAL A 339 -9.46 12.07 20.28
CA VAL A 339 -9.47 11.03 19.25
C VAL A 339 -8.85 9.77 19.85
N THR A 340 -9.66 8.73 19.96
CA THR A 340 -9.24 7.42 20.47
C THR A 340 -9.14 6.41 19.34
N TYR A 341 -7.97 5.80 19.21
CA TYR A 341 -7.73 4.70 18.28
C TYR A 341 -7.81 3.37 19.02
N ASP A 342 -8.69 2.47 18.57
CA ASP A 342 -8.71 1.08 19.03
C ASP A 342 -7.60 0.30 18.30
N LEU A 343 -6.46 0.16 18.97
CA LEU A 343 -5.25 -0.46 18.44
C LEU A 343 -5.43 -1.97 18.28
N THR A 344 -6.21 -2.61 19.15
CA THR A 344 -6.57 -4.03 19.01
C THR A 344 -7.27 -4.28 17.68
N ARG A 345 -8.24 -3.44 17.30
CA ARG A 345 -8.94 -3.51 16.00
C ARG A 345 -8.06 -3.14 14.81
N LEU A 346 -7.31 -2.05 14.92
CA LEU A 346 -6.46 -1.54 13.84
C LEU A 346 -5.35 -2.54 13.49
N GLN A 347 -4.64 -2.99 14.51
CA GLN A 347 -3.46 -3.84 14.33
C GLN A 347 -3.81 -5.33 14.28
N ARG A 348 -5.07 -5.69 14.57
CA ARG A 348 -5.52 -7.09 14.72
C ARG A 348 -4.68 -7.83 15.75
N LEU A 349 -4.51 -7.19 16.89
CA LEU A 349 -3.85 -7.81 18.03
C LEU A 349 -4.67 -9.03 18.44
N ASP A 350 -3.98 -10.14 18.66
CA ASP A 350 -4.61 -11.40 19.05
C ASP A 350 -4.64 -11.44 20.58
N THR A 351 -5.65 -10.79 21.12
CA THR A 351 -5.91 -10.62 22.56
C THR A 351 -7.39 -10.29 22.78
N ASP A 352 -7.90 -10.60 23.96
CA ASP A 352 -9.24 -10.20 24.39
C ASP A 352 -9.24 -8.79 25.02
N THR A 353 -8.06 -8.24 25.35
CA THR A 353 -7.90 -6.89 25.89
C THR A 353 -7.98 -5.85 24.77
N HIS A 354 -8.79 -4.81 24.95
CA HIS A 354 -8.75 -3.65 24.08
C HIS A 354 -7.65 -2.69 24.52
N TYR A 355 -6.71 -2.44 23.62
CA TYR A 355 -5.69 -1.42 23.76
C TYR A 355 -6.09 -0.19 22.95
N PHE A 356 -6.03 0.96 23.59
CA PHE A 356 -6.36 2.24 23.01
C PHE A 356 -5.17 3.16 23.03
N VAL A 357 -5.06 4.03 22.02
CA VAL A 357 -4.30 5.27 22.17
C VAL A 357 -5.23 6.45 22.00
N THR A 358 -5.25 7.34 22.99
CA THR A 358 -6.07 8.56 22.96
C THR A 358 -5.19 9.79 22.81
N LEU A 359 -5.45 10.57 21.77
CA LEU A 359 -4.91 11.90 21.58
C LEU A 359 -5.78 12.91 22.33
N VAL A 360 -5.14 13.71 23.17
CA VAL A 360 -5.76 14.78 23.96
C VAL A 360 -5.33 16.17 23.43
N GLY A 361 -5.91 17.24 23.98
CA GLY A 361 -5.64 18.61 23.54
C GLY A 361 -4.18 19.03 23.69
N ARG A 362 -3.76 20.06 22.93
CA ARG A 362 -2.37 20.55 22.86
C ARG A 362 -1.74 20.95 24.20
N ASP A 363 -2.56 21.38 25.14
CA ASP A 363 -2.19 21.81 26.49
C ASP A 363 -2.30 20.66 27.51
N ALA A 364 -2.31 19.40 27.03
CA ALA A 364 -2.63 18.22 27.83
C ALA A 364 -4.06 18.24 28.41
N SER A 365 -4.93 19.14 27.96
CA SER A 365 -6.31 19.14 28.43
C SER A 365 -7.04 17.88 27.94
N GLY A 366 -7.70 17.20 28.87
CA GLY A 366 -8.37 15.93 28.61
C GLY A 366 -7.56 14.70 29.00
N GLU A 367 -6.31 14.83 29.47
CA GLU A 367 -5.61 13.70 30.11
C GLU A 367 -6.42 13.18 31.31
N GLU A 368 -7.11 14.05 32.05
CA GLU A 368 -7.93 13.67 33.20
C GLU A 368 -9.23 12.92 32.84
N LEU A 369 -9.54 12.81 31.54
CA LEU A 369 -10.67 12.03 31.03
C LEU A 369 -10.31 10.56 30.80
N VAL A 370 -9.03 10.21 30.88
CA VAL A 370 -8.53 8.83 30.86
C VAL A 370 -8.16 8.44 32.29
N ASP A 371 -8.61 7.28 32.76
CA ASP A 371 -8.24 6.79 34.10
C ASP A 371 -6.71 6.58 34.19
N PRO A 372 -5.99 7.33 35.03
CA PRO A 372 -4.54 7.22 35.14
C PRO A 372 -4.06 5.84 35.61
N ALA A 373 -4.92 5.06 36.28
CA ALA A 373 -4.59 3.69 36.69
C ALA A 373 -4.55 2.69 35.53
N LEU A 374 -5.16 3.05 34.39
CA LEU A 374 -5.23 2.22 33.18
C LEU A 374 -4.26 2.67 32.09
N VAL A 375 -3.49 3.74 32.33
CA VAL A 375 -2.45 4.24 31.42
C VAL A 375 -1.23 3.34 31.50
N ILE A 376 -0.82 2.84 30.35
CA ILE A 376 0.37 2.01 30.14
C ILE A 376 1.57 2.90 29.81
N ASP A 377 1.36 3.89 28.93
CA ASP A 377 2.42 4.80 28.50
C ASP A 377 1.85 6.18 28.12
N ARG A 378 2.68 7.21 28.26
CA ARG A 378 2.39 8.60 27.89
C ARG A 378 3.50 9.12 26.99
N MET A 379 3.11 9.57 25.80
CA MET A 379 4.05 10.09 24.81
C MET A 379 3.58 11.41 24.20
N GLU A 380 4.51 12.09 23.54
CA GLU A 380 4.28 13.38 22.89
C GLU A 380 4.64 13.29 21.41
N TYR A 381 3.68 13.63 20.56
CA TYR A 381 3.87 13.65 19.12
C TYR A 381 3.66 15.04 18.55
N GLU A 382 4.41 15.36 17.50
CA GLU A 382 4.22 16.58 16.74
C GLU A 382 3.60 16.28 15.37
N HIS A 383 2.52 16.98 15.03
CA HIS A 383 1.81 16.84 13.76
C HIS A 383 1.85 18.16 12.95
N PRO A 384 2.06 18.12 11.62
CA PRO A 384 2.08 19.31 10.79
C PRO A 384 0.70 19.98 10.70
N LEU A 385 0.70 21.31 10.65
CA LEU A 385 -0.52 22.10 10.48
C LEU A 385 -0.61 22.67 9.07
N TYR A 386 -1.74 22.41 8.42
CA TYR A 386 -1.98 22.85 7.06
C TYR A 386 -2.89 24.08 7.02
N ASN A 387 -2.35 25.16 6.46
CA ASN A 387 -3.08 26.37 6.14
C ASN A 387 -2.60 26.87 4.76
N PRO A 388 -3.21 27.90 4.18
CA PRO A 388 -2.79 28.40 2.87
C PRO A 388 -1.31 28.80 2.79
N ALA A 389 -0.73 29.32 3.88
CA ALA A 389 0.68 29.71 3.93
C ALA A 389 1.62 28.49 3.96
N SER A 390 1.32 27.46 4.77
CA SER A 390 2.17 26.27 4.85
C SER A 390 2.11 25.41 3.58
N VAL A 391 0.93 25.32 2.93
CA VAL A 391 0.80 24.65 1.62
C VAL A 391 1.52 25.45 0.51
N ALA A 392 1.48 26.78 0.56
CA ALA A 392 2.27 27.60 -0.37
C ALA A 392 3.78 27.47 -0.14
N ALA A 393 4.23 27.36 1.11
CA ALA A 393 5.63 27.10 1.43
C ALA A 393 6.07 25.71 0.95
N GLN A 394 5.19 24.71 0.99
CA GLN A 394 5.48 23.34 0.55
C GLN A 394 5.88 23.27 -0.93
N THR A 395 5.29 24.11 -1.80
CA THR A 395 5.66 24.15 -3.23
C THR A 395 7.04 24.77 -3.48
N ARG A 396 7.58 25.48 -2.49
CA ARG A 396 8.88 26.17 -2.53
C ARG A 396 10.02 25.39 -1.87
N LEU A 397 9.74 24.20 -1.32
CA LEU A 397 10.77 23.33 -0.75
C LEU A 397 11.97 23.05 -1.68
N PRO A 398 11.80 22.88 -3.01
CA PRO A 398 12.94 22.74 -3.92
C PRO A 398 13.88 23.96 -3.97
N GLU A 399 13.44 25.14 -3.48
CA GLU A 399 14.27 26.35 -3.45
C GLU A 399 15.26 26.39 -2.29
N ILE A 400 15.11 25.53 -1.27
CA ILE A 400 15.92 25.57 -0.04
C ILE A 400 17.04 24.52 0.00
N ASP A 401 16.98 23.51 -0.86
CA ASP A 401 18.04 22.51 -1.04
C ASP A 401 19.30 23.15 -1.65
N SER A 402 20.45 22.51 -1.39
CA SER A 402 21.73 22.82 -2.04
C SER A 402 22.32 21.57 -2.71
N ASP A 403 23.54 21.68 -3.24
CA ASP A 403 24.27 20.52 -3.78
C ASP A 403 24.73 19.56 -2.66
N ARG A 404 24.69 19.98 -1.39
CA ARG A 404 25.15 19.23 -0.22
C ARG A 404 24.12 19.07 0.90
N ILE A 405 23.07 19.89 0.94
CA ILE A 405 22.00 19.78 1.93
C ILE A 405 20.70 19.43 1.20
N GLY A 406 20.12 18.29 1.58
CA GLY A 406 18.75 17.94 1.22
C GLY A 406 17.83 17.97 2.43
N PHE A 407 16.64 18.56 2.30
CA PHE A 407 15.62 18.53 3.35
C PHE A 407 14.63 17.39 3.11
N ALA A 408 14.25 16.70 4.18
CA ALA A 408 13.27 15.62 4.12
C ALA A 408 12.36 15.66 5.36
N GLY A 409 11.15 15.13 5.21
CA GLY A 409 10.16 15.03 6.26
C GLY A 409 8.74 15.01 5.71
N ALA A 410 7.80 14.51 6.50
CA ALA A 410 6.41 14.35 6.09
C ALA A 410 5.72 15.67 5.70
N TYR A 411 6.26 16.83 6.12
CA TYR A 411 5.85 18.17 5.70
C TYR A 411 6.03 18.45 4.19
N HIS A 412 6.70 17.56 3.44
CA HIS A 412 6.75 17.64 1.98
C HIS A 412 5.46 17.16 1.28
N GLY A 413 4.52 16.57 2.02
CA GLY A 413 3.21 16.16 1.54
C GLY A 413 2.15 16.34 2.62
N TRP A 414 1.21 15.41 2.76
CA TRP A 414 0.07 15.51 3.68
C TRP A 414 0.36 15.14 5.13
N GLY A 415 1.63 14.86 5.47
CA GLY A 415 2.05 14.59 6.84
C GLY A 415 2.05 13.09 7.18
N PHE A 416 1.87 12.22 6.19
CA PHE A 416 1.81 10.78 6.38
C PHE A 416 3.17 10.11 6.14
N HIS A 417 3.25 8.82 6.50
CA HIS A 417 4.49 8.05 6.40
C HIS A 417 5.02 7.93 4.97
N GLU A 418 4.14 7.83 3.96
CA GLU A 418 4.57 7.86 2.57
C GLU A 418 5.20 9.20 2.19
N ASP A 419 4.62 10.32 2.65
CA ASP A 419 5.17 11.64 2.34
C ASP A 419 6.59 11.79 2.91
N GLY A 420 6.79 11.25 4.12
CA GLY A 420 8.11 11.12 4.73
C GLY A 420 9.05 10.24 3.89
N ALA A 421 8.67 9.01 3.58
CA ALA A 421 9.49 8.09 2.77
C ALA A 421 9.86 8.68 1.41
N ALA A 422 8.88 9.22 0.69
CA ALA A 422 9.06 9.85 -0.62
C ALA A 422 9.91 11.13 -0.55
N SER A 423 9.84 11.89 0.54
CA SER A 423 10.75 13.04 0.76
C SER A 423 12.19 12.59 1.01
N GLY A 424 12.39 11.53 1.80
CA GLY A 424 13.71 10.95 2.04
C GLY A 424 14.38 10.49 0.76
N LEU A 425 13.64 9.76 -0.08
CA LEU A 425 14.08 9.36 -1.42
C LEU A 425 14.46 10.56 -2.30
N ARG A 426 13.59 11.57 -2.39
CA ARG A 426 13.86 12.77 -3.18
C ARG A 426 15.11 13.52 -2.71
N ALA A 427 15.31 13.63 -1.40
CA ALA A 427 16.47 14.32 -0.85
C ALA A 427 17.79 13.63 -1.24
N VAL A 428 17.87 12.30 -1.14
CA VAL A 428 19.09 11.57 -1.54
C VAL A 428 19.30 11.55 -3.05
N GLU A 429 18.23 11.48 -3.84
CA GLU A 429 18.30 11.59 -5.31
C GLU A 429 18.80 12.97 -5.74
N ARG A 430 18.38 14.03 -5.04
CA ARG A 430 18.87 15.39 -5.28
C ARG A 430 20.37 15.50 -5.03
N LEU A 431 20.89 14.77 -4.05
CA LEU A 431 22.32 14.65 -3.76
C LEU A 431 23.06 13.71 -4.74
N GLY A 432 22.38 13.15 -5.75
CA GLY A 432 22.98 12.29 -6.78
C GLY A 432 23.09 10.82 -6.41
N LEU A 433 22.39 10.37 -5.34
CA LEU A 433 22.31 8.97 -4.94
C LEU A 433 20.99 8.39 -5.42
N THR A 434 21.01 7.33 -6.21
CA THR A 434 19.79 6.74 -6.76
C THR A 434 19.35 5.54 -5.95
N TRP A 435 18.05 5.26 -5.94
CA TRP A 435 17.51 3.97 -5.53
C TRP A 435 17.23 3.15 -6.79
N PRO A 436 18.21 2.38 -7.32
CA PRO A 436 18.04 1.69 -8.59
C PRO A 436 16.80 0.82 -8.50
N GLU A 437 15.91 0.91 -9.49
CA GLU A 437 14.75 0.02 -9.55
C GLU A 437 15.24 -1.39 -9.26
N LEU A 438 14.56 -2.07 -8.32
CA LEU A 438 14.69 -3.51 -8.26
C LEU A 438 14.47 -3.97 -9.68
N ARG A 439 15.35 -4.83 -10.20
CA ARG A 439 15.08 -5.55 -11.46
C ARG A 439 13.92 -6.53 -11.22
N GLY A 440 12.76 -6.02 -10.86
CA GLY A 440 11.49 -6.68 -10.81
C GLY A 440 10.88 -6.43 -12.17
N HIS A 441 10.81 -7.50 -12.96
CA HIS A 441 10.56 -7.55 -14.40
C HIS A 441 11.82 -7.34 -15.22
N ALA A 442 12.33 -8.45 -15.78
CA ALA A 442 13.30 -8.39 -16.86
C ALA A 442 12.78 -7.37 -17.91
N PRO A 443 13.64 -6.48 -18.43
CA PRO A 443 13.34 -5.75 -19.66
C PRO A 443 12.78 -6.75 -20.66
N ALA A 444 11.78 -6.36 -21.46
CA ALA A 444 11.12 -7.30 -22.34
C ALA A 444 12.15 -8.12 -23.18
N ASP A 445 13.26 -7.48 -23.55
CA ASP A 445 14.40 -8.02 -24.32
C ASP A 445 15.18 -9.14 -23.63
N ASP A 446 15.14 -9.20 -22.30
CA ASP A 446 15.87 -10.17 -21.50
C ASP A 446 15.03 -11.42 -21.17
N VAL A 447 13.77 -11.49 -21.61
CA VAL A 447 12.89 -12.63 -21.33
C VAL A 447 13.33 -13.85 -22.16
N PRO A 448 13.76 -14.96 -21.52
CA PRO A 448 14.21 -16.14 -22.24
C PRO A 448 13.05 -16.84 -22.96
N THR A 449 13.05 -16.81 -24.30
CA THR A 449 12.07 -17.50 -25.15
C THR A 449 12.54 -18.91 -25.53
N GLY A 450 11.63 -19.87 -25.70
CA GLY A 450 11.93 -21.24 -26.10
C GLY A 450 11.18 -22.26 -25.25
N VAL A 451 11.68 -23.49 -25.26
CA VAL A 451 11.07 -24.62 -24.54
C VAL A 451 11.63 -24.70 -23.13
N PHE A 452 10.76 -24.91 -22.14
CA PHE A 452 11.11 -25.17 -20.75
C PHE A 452 10.70 -26.60 -20.39
N ASP A 453 11.62 -27.35 -19.78
CA ASP A 453 11.33 -28.63 -19.14
C ASP A 453 10.67 -28.34 -17.80
N THR A 454 9.36 -28.58 -17.70
CA THR A 454 8.54 -28.17 -16.55
C THR A 454 8.08 -29.35 -15.72
N THR A 455 7.93 -29.13 -14.42
CA THR A 455 7.34 -30.03 -13.45
C THR A 455 6.09 -29.38 -12.89
N ILE A 456 4.95 -30.04 -13.08
CA ILE A 456 3.64 -29.56 -12.62
C ILE A 456 3.24 -30.38 -11.41
N ARG A 457 2.97 -29.71 -10.29
CA ARG A 457 2.49 -30.29 -9.05
C ARG A 457 1.13 -29.73 -8.67
N HIS A 458 0.20 -30.62 -8.35
CA HIS A 458 -1.10 -30.28 -7.80
C HIS A 458 -1.24 -30.87 -6.40
N THR A 459 -1.62 -30.05 -5.44
CA THR A 459 -1.89 -30.45 -4.06
C THR A 459 -3.30 -30.03 -3.66
N ARG A 460 -4.12 -30.99 -3.27
CA ARG A 460 -5.43 -30.79 -2.64
C ARG A 460 -5.32 -31.23 -1.19
N ARG A 461 -5.81 -30.42 -0.24
CA ARG A 461 -5.76 -30.76 1.20
C ARG A 461 -7.10 -31.24 1.76
N ALA A 462 -8.23 -30.82 1.18
CA ALA A 462 -9.57 -31.21 1.61
C ALA A 462 -10.38 -31.79 0.43
N PRO A 463 -11.29 -32.77 0.66
CA PRO A 463 -11.56 -33.46 1.93
C PRO A 463 -10.48 -34.49 2.32
N PHE A 464 -9.54 -34.81 1.43
CA PHE A 464 -8.37 -35.65 1.72
C PHE A 464 -7.12 -35.06 1.09
N ALA A 465 -5.98 -35.16 1.80
CA ALA A 465 -4.69 -34.72 1.29
C ALA A 465 -4.23 -35.61 0.13
N ARG A 466 -4.10 -35.04 -1.06
CA ARG A 466 -3.56 -35.71 -2.25
C ARG A 466 -2.68 -34.76 -3.04
N SER A 467 -1.46 -35.21 -3.33
CA SER A 467 -0.54 -34.53 -4.22
C SER A 467 -0.23 -35.41 -5.42
N PHE A 468 -0.18 -34.83 -6.62
CA PHE A 468 0.38 -35.50 -7.78
C PHE A 468 1.34 -34.57 -8.51
N THR A 469 2.43 -35.14 -9.02
CA THR A 469 3.47 -34.42 -9.75
C THR A 469 3.73 -35.12 -11.08
N HIS A 470 3.88 -34.37 -12.16
CA HIS A 470 4.25 -34.91 -13.47
C HIS A 470 5.15 -33.94 -14.24
N ARG A 471 5.95 -34.46 -15.17
CA ARG A 471 6.79 -33.65 -16.06
C ARG A 471 6.02 -33.27 -17.32
N SER A 472 6.20 -32.04 -17.76
CA SER A 472 5.65 -31.48 -19.00
C SER A 472 6.72 -30.65 -19.71
N HIS A 473 6.37 -30.03 -20.82
CA HIS A 473 7.16 -28.97 -21.44
C HIS A 473 6.25 -27.76 -21.67
N THR A 474 6.76 -26.56 -21.44
CA THR A 474 6.03 -25.31 -21.66
C THR A 474 6.85 -24.42 -22.58
N TRP A 475 6.19 -23.80 -23.55
CA TRP A 475 6.82 -22.84 -24.44
C TRP A 475 6.66 -21.44 -23.87
N VAL A 476 7.74 -20.65 -23.87
CA VAL A 476 7.72 -19.21 -23.66
C VAL A 476 8.03 -18.56 -25.01
N VAL A 477 7.08 -17.85 -25.60
CA VAL A 477 7.17 -17.34 -26.97
C VAL A 477 6.79 -15.87 -27.03
N ASP A 478 7.43 -15.15 -27.95
CA ASP A 478 7.02 -13.81 -28.31
C ASP A 478 5.78 -13.88 -29.21
N LEU A 479 4.74 -13.11 -28.92
CA LEU A 479 3.53 -13.12 -29.75
C LEU A 479 3.72 -12.39 -31.09
N ASP A 480 4.73 -11.54 -31.20
CA ASP A 480 5.08 -10.87 -32.46
C ASP A 480 6.04 -11.73 -33.31
N ASP A 481 6.66 -12.76 -32.73
CA ASP A 481 7.58 -13.71 -33.39
C ASP A 481 7.30 -15.16 -32.94
N LEU A 482 6.14 -15.68 -33.35
CA LEU A 482 5.70 -17.03 -32.99
C LEU A 482 6.44 -18.10 -33.81
N PRO A 483 7.05 -19.11 -33.19
CA PRO A 483 7.69 -20.20 -33.93
C PRO A 483 6.66 -21.12 -34.59
N ASP A 484 6.95 -21.54 -35.82
CA ASP A 484 6.17 -22.54 -36.58
C ASP A 484 6.99 -23.82 -36.77
N HIS A 485 6.54 -24.91 -36.13
CA HIS A 485 7.14 -26.24 -36.25
C HIS A 485 6.23 -27.22 -36.99
N GLY A 486 5.30 -26.72 -37.82
CA GLY A 486 4.38 -27.54 -38.59
C GLY A 486 3.46 -28.36 -37.69
N VAL A 487 3.34 -29.66 -37.96
CA VAL A 487 2.48 -30.56 -37.16
C VAL A 487 3.02 -30.80 -35.75
N LEU A 488 4.24 -30.37 -35.42
CA LEU A 488 4.88 -30.62 -34.12
C LEU A 488 4.69 -29.47 -33.13
N GLY A 489 4.19 -28.31 -33.56
CA GLY A 489 4.00 -27.15 -32.69
C GLY A 489 3.59 -25.92 -33.49
N ARG A 490 2.32 -25.51 -33.37
CA ARG A 490 1.79 -24.24 -33.86
C ARG A 490 1.03 -23.52 -32.75
N PHE A 491 1.03 -22.20 -32.79
CA PHE A 491 0.26 -21.34 -31.90
C PHE A 491 -0.84 -20.65 -32.71
N GLU A 492 -2.10 -20.85 -32.31
CA GLU A 492 -3.25 -20.43 -33.10
C GLU A 492 -4.26 -19.70 -32.20
N GLY A 493 -4.90 -18.64 -32.71
CA GLY A 493 -5.86 -17.85 -31.95
C GLY A 493 -7.00 -18.68 -31.35
N ARG A 494 -7.44 -19.73 -32.05
CA ARG A 494 -8.47 -20.67 -31.55
C ARG A 494 -8.09 -21.42 -30.27
N ASP A 495 -6.83 -21.43 -29.88
CA ASP A 495 -6.33 -22.06 -28.64
C ASP A 495 -6.16 -21.08 -27.48
N HIS A 496 -6.54 -19.82 -27.67
CA HIS A 496 -6.36 -18.75 -26.69
C HIS A 496 -7.59 -17.84 -26.59
N LEU A 497 -7.52 -16.82 -25.73
CA LEU A 497 -8.63 -15.91 -25.48
C LEU A 497 -9.02 -15.13 -26.75
N GLY A 498 -10.29 -14.73 -26.84
CA GLY A 498 -10.78 -13.83 -27.89
C GLY A 498 -11.39 -14.54 -29.10
N ASP A 499 -11.21 -13.94 -30.28
CA ASP A 499 -11.78 -14.39 -31.56
C ASP A 499 -10.86 -15.44 -32.22
N PRO A 500 -11.35 -16.66 -32.55
CA PRO A 500 -10.52 -17.72 -33.10
C PRO A 500 -9.93 -17.40 -34.47
N GLY A 501 -10.48 -16.44 -35.20
CA GLY A 501 -9.98 -15.97 -36.49
C GLY A 501 -8.86 -14.92 -36.40
N ARG A 502 -8.57 -14.39 -35.21
CA ARG A 502 -7.53 -13.38 -34.98
C ARG A 502 -6.22 -14.00 -34.51
N THR A 503 -5.13 -13.25 -34.65
CA THR A 503 -3.87 -13.61 -34.00
C THR A 503 -4.02 -13.53 -32.47
N ILE A 504 -3.21 -14.32 -31.74
CA ILE A 504 -3.21 -14.28 -30.27
C ILE A 504 -2.88 -12.87 -29.79
N ARG A 505 -1.90 -12.20 -30.41
CA ARG A 505 -1.54 -10.81 -30.12
C ARG A 505 -2.73 -9.87 -30.20
N ALA A 506 -3.45 -9.87 -31.32
CA ALA A 506 -4.59 -8.99 -31.54
C ALA A 506 -5.73 -9.23 -30.52
N ASN A 507 -5.91 -10.47 -30.07
CA ASN A 507 -6.88 -10.80 -29.04
C ASN A 507 -6.47 -10.27 -27.66
N VAL A 508 -5.19 -10.39 -27.29
CA VAL A 508 -4.64 -9.82 -26.05
C VAL A 508 -4.77 -8.29 -26.05
N ASP A 509 -4.41 -7.63 -27.14
CA ASP A 509 -4.54 -6.18 -27.28
C ASP A 509 -6.01 -5.74 -27.14
N ALA A 510 -6.95 -6.43 -27.80
CA ALA A 510 -8.37 -6.13 -27.69
C ALA A 510 -8.94 -6.37 -26.29
N PHE A 511 -8.43 -7.37 -25.56
CA PHE A 511 -8.80 -7.65 -24.18
C PHE A 511 -8.29 -6.54 -23.26
N LEU A 512 -7.04 -6.10 -23.43
CA LEU A 512 -6.43 -5.06 -22.60
C LEU A 512 -6.99 -3.67 -22.87
N ALA A 513 -7.27 -3.33 -24.12
CA ALA A 513 -7.91 -2.07 -24.50
C ALA A 513 -9.27 -1.89 -23.80
N ARG A 514 -10.04 -2.98 -23.64
CA ARG A 514 -11.30 -2.97 -22.87
C ARG A 514 -11.13 -2.67 -21.38
N HIS A 515 -9.95 -2.90 -20.85
CA HIS A 515 -9.58 -2.60 -19.46
C HIS A 515 -8.80 -1.27 -19.35
N GLY A 516 -8.80 -0.44 -20.40
CA GLY A 516 -8.14 0.86 -20.42
C GLY A 516 -6.61 0.80 -20.51
N ILE A 517 -6.06 -0.29 -21.03
CA ILE A 517 -4.62 -0.48 -21.19
C ILE A 517 -4.30 -0.50 -22.70
N ASP A 518 -3.50 0.47 -23.14
CA ASP A 518 -3.00 0.55 -24.50
C ASP A 518 -1.61 -0.10 -24.61
N LEU A 519 -1.49 -1.09 -25.50
CA LEU A 519 -0.25 -1.81 -25.82
C LEU A 519 0.30 -1.46 -27.20
N THR A 520 -0.20 -0.41 -27.84
CA THR A 520 0.32 0.02 -29.15
C THR A 520 1.82 0.29 -29.06
N GLY A 521 2.61 -0.39 -29.91
CA GLY A 521 4.07 -0.33 -29.89
C GLY A 521 4.76 -1.09 -28.74
N GLY A 522 4.00 -1.80 -27.91
CA GLY A 522 4.49 -2.63 -26.82
C GLY A 522 4.74 -4.09 -27.23
N ARG A 523 5.21 -4.89 -26.28
CA ARG A 523 5.62 -6.30 -26.47
C ARG A 523 4.80 -7.24 -25.59
N VAL A 524 4.51 -8.45 -26.09
CA VAL A 524 3.79 -9.49 -25.33
C VAL A 524 4.50 -10.82 -25.45
N VAL A 525 4.87 -11.40 -24.31
CA VAL A 525 5.45 -12.75 -24.21
C VAL A 525 4.44 -13.68 -23.55
N MET A 526 4.30 -14.89 -24.07
CA MET A 526 3.33 -15.88 -23.62
C MET A 526 4.00 -17.18 -23.19
N ALA A 527 3.62 -17.70 -22.01
CA ALA A 527 3.86 -19.09 -21.63
C ALA A 527 2.63 -19.97 -21.91
N ALA A 528 2.75 -20.98 -22.77
CA ALA A 528 1.67 -21.89 -23.15
C ALA A 528 2.18 -23.23 -23.72
N HIS A 529 1.30 -24.18 -24.01
CA HIS A 529 1.59 -25.30 -24.90
C HIS A 529 1.28 -24.94 -26.35
N ALA A 530 2.06 -25.51 -27.27
CA ALA A 530 1.80 -25.45 -28.70
C ALA A 530 0.84 -26.58 -29.12
N ARG A 531 0.03 -26.32 -30.15
CA ARG A 531 -0.75 -27.36 -30.82
C ARG A 531 0.17 -28.33 -31.54
N ALA A 532 0.04 -29.62 -31.23
CA ALA A 532 0.79 -30.68 -31.88
C ALA A 532 -0.15 -31.81 -32.33
N PHE A 533 0.08 -32.32 -33.54
CA PHE A 533 -0.73 -33.37 -34.17
C PHE A 533 -2.23 -33.05 -34.18
N GLY A 534 -2.58 -31.77 -34.33
CA GLY A 534 -3.97 -31.31 -34.34
C GLY A 534 -4.61 -31.18 -32.95
N HIS A 535 -3.88 -31.38 -31.86
CA HIS A 535 -4.39 -31.27 -30.48
C HIS A 535 -3.66 -30.21 -29.67
N CYS A 536 -4.39 -29.43 -28.87
CA CYS A 536 -3.85 -28.47 -27.91
C CYS A 536 -4.67 -28.52 -26.61
N PHE A 537 -4.02 -28.42 -25.46
CA PHE A 537 -4.68 -28.22 -24.18
C PHE A 537 -3.81 -27.38 -23.26
N ASN A 538 -4.30 -26.18 -22.94
CA ASN A 538 -3.63 -25.17 -22.12
C ASN A 538 -4.37 -24.97 -20.79
N PRO A 539 -4.11 -25.76 -19.73
CA PRO A 539 -4.80 -25.56 -18.45
C PRO A 539 -4.56 -24.16 -17.88
N ILE A 540 -3.41 -23.56 -18.21
CA ILE A 540 -3.06 -22.18 -17.92
C ILE A 540 -2.19 -21.64 -19.06
N SER A 541 -2.46 -20.41 -19.50
CA SER A 541 -1.57 -19.61 -20.35
C SER A 541 -1.30 -18.27 -19.65
N VAL A 542 -0.06 -17.81 -19.64
CA VAL A 542 0.31 -16.54 -18.99
C VAL A 542 0.89 -15.59 -20.03
N HIS A 543 0.36 -14.38 -20.11
CA HIS A 543 0.82 -13.34 -21.02
C HIS A 543 1.41 -12.20 -20.19
N TRP A 544 2.69 -11.89 -20.37
CA TRP A 544 3.34 -10.71 -19.79
C TRP A 544 3.35 -9.59 -20.84
N CYS A 545 2.94 -8.39 -20.44
CA CYS A 545 2.63 -7.31 -21.36
C CYS A 545 3.40 -6.03 -21.00
N TRP A 546 4.24 -5.56 -21.92
CA TRP A 546 5.00 -4.32 -21.80
C TRP A 546 4.47 -3.27 -22.78
N ASN A 547 4.41 -2.01 -22.36
CA ASN A 547 4.08 -0.89 -23.26
C ASN A 547 5.28 -0.47 -24.12
N ALA A 548 5.10 0.51 -25.01
CA ALA A 548 6.16 1.03 -25.88
C ALA A 548 7.37 1.63 -25.13
N SER A 549 7.21 1.98 -23.84
CA SER A 549 8.31 2.47 -23.01
C SER A 549 9.08 1.34 -22.30
N GLY A 550 8.78 0.08 -22.60
CA GLY A 550 9.43 -1.08 -21.97
C GLY A 550 8.96 -1.38 -20.54
N ARG A 551 7.91 -0.72 -20.04
CA ARG A 551 7.36 -0.96 -18.70
C ARG A 551 6.30 -2.06 -18.76
N GLN A 552 6.37 -3.05 -17.88
CA GLN A 552 5.31 -4.05 -17.75
C GLN A 552 4.05 -3.37 -17.18
N VAL A 553 2.95 -3.43 -17.94
CA VAL A 553 1.68 -2.75 -17.59
C VAL A 553 0.61 -3.72 -17.12
N ALA A 554 0.75 -5.02 -17.43
CA ALA A 554 -0.21 -6.06 -17.06
C ALA A 554 0.39 -7.47 -17.18
N THR A 555 -0.26 -8.42 -16.51
CA THR A 555 -0.16 -9.85 -16.80
C THR A 555 -1.56 -10.42 -17.00
N VAL A 556 -1.79 -11.17 -18.08
CA VAL A 556 -3.06 -11.83 -18.36
C VAL A 556 -2.90 -13.33 -18.13
N VAL A 557 -3.58 -13.86 -17.12
CA VAL A 557 -3.60 -15.29 -16.80
C VAL A 557 -4.87 -15.90 -17.36
N GLU A 558 -4.72 -16.64 -18.44
CA GLU A 558 -5.80 -17.40 -19.07
C GLU A 558 -5.88 -18.80 -18.47
N VAL A 559 -7.08 -19.24 -18.10
CA VAL A 559 -7.32 -20.57 -17.53
C VAL A 559 -8.35 -21.29 -18.38
N HIS A 560 -8.05 -22.55 -18.73
CA HIS A 560 -8.97 -23.42 -19.48
C HIS A 560 -9.41 -24.59 -18.61
N ASN A 561 -10.64 -25.05 -18.82
CA ASN A 561 -11.09 -26.31 -18.24
C ASN A 561 -11.17 -27.42 -19.30
N THR A 562 -11.32 -28.67 -18.86
CA THR A 562 -11.43 -29.84 -19.77
C THR A 562 -12.76 -29.91 -20.53
N TYR A 563 -13.68 -28.97 -20.26
CA TYR A 563 -15.03 -28.90 -20.83
C TYR A 563 -15.16 -27.84 -21.92
N GLY A 564 -14.07 -27.15 -22.26
CA GLY A 564 -14.01 -26.15 -23.32
C GLY A 564 -14.34 -24.73 -22.88
N ASP A 565 -14.55 -24.45 -21.58
CA ASP A 565 -14.70 -23.07 -21.12
C ASP A 565 -13.31 -22.41 -20.98
N ARG A 566 -13.28 -21.08 -21.09
CA ARG A 566 -12.09 -20.24 -20.91
C ARG A 566 -12.39 -19.02 -20.04
N HIS A 567 -11.39 -18.55 -19.30
CA HIS A 567 -11.46 -17.28 -18.57
C HIS A 567 -10.10 -16.60 -18.52
N ALA A 568 -10.08 -15.29 -18.72
CA ALA A 568 -8.87 -14.48 -18.63
C ALA A 568 -8.93 -13.57 -17.39
N TYR A 569 -7.97 -13.74 -16.49
CA TYR A 569 -7.75 -12.88 -15.33
C TYR A 569 -6.71 -11.81 -15.69
N LEU A 570 -7.12 -10.54 -15.67
CA LEU A 570 -6.18 -9.42 -15.70
C LEU A 570 -5.63 -9.21 -14.30
N VAL A 571 -4.32 -9.39 -14.13
CA VAL A 571 -3.63 -9.16 -12.85
C VAL A 571 -2.51 -8.14 -13.02
N ARG A 572 -2.20 -7.44 -11.93
CA ARG A 572 -1.03 -6.56 -11.79
C ARG A 572 -0.17 -7.12 -10.68
N PRO A 573 0.78 -8.01 -11.01
CA PRO A 573 1.61 -8.64 -9.99
C PRO A 573 2.49 -7.63 -9.27
N ASP A 574 2.81 -7.90 -8.00
CA ASP A 574 3.87 -7.19 -7.28
C ASP A 574 5.26 -7.54 -7.84
N GLU A 575 6.30 -6.96 -7.26
CA GLU A 575 7.70 -7.14 -7.69
C GLU A 575 8.17 -8.60 -7.62
N GLN A 576 7.52 -9.46 -6.81
CA GLN A 576 7.79 -10.89 -6.74
C GLN A 576 6.87 -11.71 -7.66
N GLY A 577 6.12 -11.05 -8.54
CA GLY A 577 5.19 -11.67 -9.46
C GLY A 577 3.89 -12.15 -8.80
N ARG A 578 3.53 -11.70 -7.60
CA ARG A 578 2.35 -12.19 -6.89
C ARG A 578 1.12 -11.31 -7.13
N ALA A 579 -0.04 -11.94 -7.29
CA ALA A 579 -1.31 -11.24 -7.46
C ALA A 579 -2.45 -11.99 -6.75
N SER A 580 -3.54 -11.30 -6.44
CA SER A 580 -4.75 -11.92 -5.88
C SER A 580 -5.98 -11.48 -6.68
N THR A 581 -6.88 -12.42 -6.99
CA THR A 581 -8.11 -12.14 -7.72
C THR A 581 -9.26 -13.07 -7.29
N PRO A 582 -10.51 -12.59 -7.22
CA PRO A 582 -11.66 -13.46 -6.98
C PRO A 582 -11.77 -14.55 -8.06
N LYS A 583 -12.16 -15.77 -7.67
CA LYS A 583 -12.40 -16.84 -8.63
C LYS A 583 -13.68 -16.56 -9.41
N ALA A 584 -13.61 -16.59 -10.74
CA ALA A 584 -14.74 -16.29 -11.61
C ALA A 584 -15.15 -17.45 -12.52
N MET A 585 -14.32 -18.49 -12.62
CA MET A 585 -14.50 -19.59 -13.57
C MET A 585 -14.66 -20.95 -12.90
N TYR A 586 -15.62 -21.75 -13.38
CA TYR A 586 -15.77 -23.15 -13.00
C TYR A 586 -14.70 -24.02 -13.69
N VAL A 587 -13.66 -24.40 -12.95
CA VAL A 587 -12.47 -25.09 -13.49
C VAL A 587 -12.42 -26.59 -13.17
N SER A 588 -13.27 -27.07 -12.25
CA SER A 588 -13.29 -28.46 -11.80
C SER A 588 -14.68 -28.86 -11.30
N PRO A 589 -15.13 -30.12 -11.49
CA PRO A 589 -16.41 -30.64 -10.97
C PRO A 589 -16.58 -30.55 -9.44
N PHE A 590 -15.48 -30.34 -8.72
CA PHE A 590 -15.36 -30.50 -7.29
C PHE A 590 -15.13 -29.18 -6.53
N HIS A 591 -15.20 -28.04 -7.21
CA HIS A 591 -15.18 -26.70 -6.59
C HIS A 591 -16.15 -25.79 -7.36
N GLY A 592 -17.03 -25.07 -6.64
CA GLY A 592 -17.94 -24.08 -7.22
C GLY A 592 -17.19 -22.86 -7.77
N THR A 593 -17.87 -21.75 -8.04
CA THR A 593 -17.23 -20.47 -8.48
C THR A 593 -16.74 -19.60 -7.31
N ASP A 594 -16.95 -20.05 -6.08
CA ASP A 594 -16.58 -19.42 -4.82
C ASP A 594 -15.06 -19.50 -4.54
N GLY A 595 -14.53 -18.51 -3.78
CA GLY A 595 -13.13 -18.44 -3.36
C GLY A 595 -12.24 -17.38 -4.03
N THR A 596 -11.00 -17.29 -3.55
CA THR A 596 -9.98 -16.33 -4.01
C THR A 596 -8.75 -17.07 -4.54
N TYR A 597 -8.27 -16.69 -5.73
CA TYR A 597 -6.97 -17.10 -6.24
C TYR A 597 -5.86 -16.17 -5.77
N ARG A 598 -4.81 -16.74 -5.17
CA ARG A 598 -3.49 -16.12 -5.02
C ARG A 598 -2.56 -16.72 -6.05
N MET A 599 -2.05 -15.90 -6.95
CA MET A 599 -1.21 -16.29 -8.07
C MET A 599 0.23 -15.82 -7.83
N THR A 600 1.19 -16.56 -8.34
CA THR A 600 2.61 -16.18 -8.45
C THR A 600 2.99 -16.45 -9.90
N VAL A 601 3.17 -15.38 -10.68
CA VAL A 601 3.40 -15.36 -12.13
C VAL A 601 4.55 -14.40 -12.50
N PRO A 602 5.75 -14.56 -11.89
CA PRO A 602 6.91 -13.76 -12.21
C PRO A 602 7.27 -13.88 -13.70
N VAL A 603 7.88 -12.83 -14.25
CA VAL A 603 8.48 -12.87 -15.58
C VAL A 603 9.62 -13.91 -15.57
N PRO A 604 9.72 -14.78 -16.59
CA PRO A 604 10.83 -15.71 -16.72
C PRO A 604 12.16 -14.97 -16.73
N HIS A 605 13.13 -15.46 -15.96
CA HIS A 605 14.49 -14.91 -15.85
C HIS A 605 15.46 -16.05 -15.59
N ASP A 606 16.75 -15.86 -15.91
CA ASP A 606 17.81 -16.86 -15.70
C ASP A 606 17.47 -18.26 -16.22
N ASP A 607 16.82 -18.31 -17.38
CA ASP A 607 16.32 -19.54 -18.00
C ASP A 607 15.39 -20.37 -17.07
N ARG A 608 14.66 -19.71 -16.16
CA ARG A 608 13.67 -20.32 -15.27
C ARG A 608 12.25 -19.84 -15.56
N LEU A 609 11.30 -20.75 -15.39
CA LEU A 609 9.86 -20.48 -15.45
C LEU A 609 9.22 -21.06 -14.19
N ASP A 610 8.67 -20.21 -13.34
CA ASP A 610 8.06 -20.58 -12.07
C ASP A 610 6.67 -19.92 -11.96
N LEU A 611 5.60 -20.72 -11.91
CA LEU A 611 4.21 -20.28 -11.81
C LEU A 611 3.51 -21.03 -10.66
N ALA A 612 2.67 -20.35 -9.89
CA ALA A 612 1.84 -20.98 -8.88
C ALA A 612 0.46 -20.33 -8.79
N VAL A 613 -0.55 -21.14 -8.47
CA VAL A 613 -1.92 -20.71 -8.21
C VAL A 613 -2.42 -21.43 -6.97
N HIS A 614 -2.84 -20.66 -5.98
CA HIS A 614 -3.44 -21.13 -4.74
C HIS A 614 -4.89 -20.67 -4.68
N LEU A 615 -5.83 -21.61 -4.58
CA LEU A 615 -7.24 -21.35 -4.34
C LEU A 615 -7.56 -21.57 -2.87
N THR A 616 -8.23 -20.62 -2.26
CA THR A 616 -8.94 -20.79 -0.98
C THR A 616 -10.42 -20.56 -1.24
N THR A 617 -11.26 -21.57 -1.02
CA THR A 617 -12.72 -21.47 -1.13
C THR A 617 -13.31 -20.87 0.15
N ASP A 618 -14.57 -20.42 0.08
CA ASP A 618 -15.22 -19.73 1.19
C ASP A 618 -15.50 -20.66 2.39
N ASP A 619 -15.60 -21.97 2.13
CA ASP A 619 -15.71 -23.04 3.14
C ASP A 619 -14.35 -23.50 3.71
N GLY A 620 -13.26 -22.84 3.33
CA GLY A 620 -11.91 -23.10 3.85
C GLY A 620 -11.13 -24.21 3.14
N ALA A 621 -11.67 -24.83 2.09
CA ALA A 621 -10.91 -25.80 1.31
C ALA A 621 -9.77 -25.12 0.51
N THR A 622 -8.59 -25.75 0.50
CA THR A 622 -7.41 -25.23 -0.22
C THR A 622 -6.96 -26.15 -1.34
N PHE A 623 -6.67 -25.55 -2.49
CA PHE A 623 -6.05 -26.20 -3.64
C PHE A 623 -4.84 -25.40 -4.11
N SER A 624 -3.76 -26.09 -4.48
CA SER A 624 -2.55 -25.47 -5.01
C SER A 624 -2.11 -26.18 -6.29
N ALA A 625 -1.84 -25.39 -7.32
CA ALA A 625 -1.20 -25.79 -8.56
C ALA A 625 0.12 -25.03 -8.69
N SER A 626 1.19 -25.72 -9.08
CA SER A 626 2.49 -25.10 -9.36
C SER A 626 3.12 -25.71 -10.59
N LEU A 627 3.83 -24.90 -11.36
CA LEU A 627 4.62 -25.25 -12.53
C LEU A 627 5.98 -24.62 -12.34
N SER A 628 7.04 -25.43 -12.34
CA SER A 628 8.43 -24.95 -12.24
C SER A 628 9.27 -25.62 -13.30
N GLY A 629 10.18 -24.90 -13.95
CA GLY A 629 10.99 -25.47 -15.02
C GLY A 629 12.19 -24.63 -15.41
N ARG A 630 13.06 -25.23 -16.22
CA ARG A 630 14.24 -24.59 -16.79
C ARG A 630 14.21 -24.68 -18.31
N ARG A 631 14.74 -23.66 -18.98
CA ARG A 631 14.88 -23.65 -20.43
C ARG A 631 15.74 -24.83 -20.87
N THR A 632 15.37 -25.43 -21.99
CA THR A 632 15.97 -26.63 -22.52
C THR A 632 16.22 -26.48 -24.01
N THR A 633 17.19 -27.21 -24.53
CA THR A 633 17.46 -27.32 -25.98
C THR A 633 16.63 -28.43 -26.63
N ALA A 634 15.60 -28.94 -25.94
CA ALA A 634 14.76 -30.00 -26.42
C ALA A 634 14.10 -29.67 -27.77
N ARG A 635 14.23 -30.59 -28.74
CA ARG A 635 13.61 -30.47 -30.07
C ARG A 635 12.09 -30.50 -29.96
N ALA A 636 11.38 -29.73 -30.80
CA ALA A 636 9.91 -29.61 -30.84
C ALA A 636 9.15 -30.95 -30.74
N ARG A 637 9.70 -32.03 -31.32
CA ARG A 637 9.14 -33.39 -31.23
C ARG A 637 8.99 -33.93 -29.80
N ARG A 638 9.92 -33.62 -28.88
CA ARG A 638 9.84 -34.05 -27.46
C ARG A 638 8.75 -33.29 -26.71
N ALA A 639 8.65 -31.97 -26.94
CA ALA A 639 7.59 -31.14 -26.38
C ALA A 639 6.20 -31.58 -26.86
N ALA A 640 6.05 -31.89 -28.15
CA ALA A 640 4.81 -32.40 -28.75
C ALA A 640 4.28 -33.68 -28.07
N LEU A 641 5.17 -34.64 -27.79
CA LEU A 641 4.82 -35.91 -27.14
C LEU A 641 4.45 -35.72 -25.66
N ALA A 642 5.04 -34.73 -24.98
CA ALA A 642 4.73 -34.41 -23.59
C ALA A 642 3.33 -33.80 -23.44
N ALA A 643 2.91 -32.91 -24.35
CA ALA A 643 1.58 -32.30 -24.34
C ALA A 643 0.44 -33.34 -24.49
N LEU A 644 0.64 -34.35 -25.34
CA LEU A 644 -0.29 -35.47 -25.48
C LEU A 644 -0.39 -36.31 -24.19
N ARG A 645 0.74 -36.57 -23.51
CA ARG A 645 0.76 -37.31 -22.23
C ARG A 645 0.04 -36.55 -21.11
N GLY A 646 0.20 -35.22 -21.03
CA GLY A 646 -0.50 -34.38 -20.05
C GLY A 646 -2.01 -34.47 -20.17
N THR A 647 -2.54 -34.39 -21.40
CA THR A 647 -3.99 -34.52 -21.66
C THR A 647 -4.52 -35.89 -21.20
N VAL A 648 -3.80 -36.97 -21.49
CA VAL A 648 -4.17 -38.33 -21.07
C VAL A 648 -4.16 -38.46 -19.55
N LEU A 649 -3.13 -37.94 -18.87
CA LEU A 649 -3.03 -37.97 -17.41
C LEU A 649 -4.15 -37.16 -16.72
N ILE A 650 -4.50 -35.98 -17.25
CA ILE A 650 -5.58 -35.15 -16.71
C ILE A 650 -6.94 -35.87 -16.86
N ARG A 651 -7.21 -36.46 -18.02
CA ARG A 651 -8.43 -37.25 -18.26
C ARG A 651 -8.50 -38.49 -17.37
N MET A 652 -7.40 -39.25 -17.22
CA MET A 652 -7.34 -40.41 -16.32
C MET A 652 -7.53 -40.03 -14.84
N HIS A 653 -6.98 -38.89 -14.41
CA HIS A 653 -7.17 -38.40 -13.04
C HIS A 653 -8.62 -37.94 -12.78
N GLY A 654 -9.24 -37.26 -13.75
CA GLY A 654 -10.67 -36.90 -13.69
C GLY A 654 -11.59 -38.11 -13.58
N ILE A 655 -11.32 -39.16 -14.38
CA ILE A 655 -12.05 -40.44 -14.32
C ILE A 655 -11.84 -41.16 -12.99
N ALA A 656 -10.62 -41.17 -12.45
CA ALA A 656 -10.31 -41.79 -11.15
C ALA A 656 -10.97 -41.07 -9.96
N LEU A 657 -11.19 -39.75 -10.05
CA LEU A 657 -11.92 -38.98 -9.05
C LEU A 657 -13.44 -39.18 -9.15
N TRP A 658 -13.97 -39.29 -10.37
CA TRP A 658 -15.39 -39.60 -10.62
C TRP A 658 -15.79 -41.00 -10.14
N LEU A 659 -14.94 -42.02 -10.40
CA LEU A 659 -15.15 -43.40 -9.92
C LEU A 659 -15.16 -43.54 -8.38
N ARG A 660 -14.75 -42.52 -7.63
CA ARG A 660 -14.68 -42.52 -6.16
C ARG A 660 -15.79 -41.71 -5.46
N ARG A 661 -16.87 -41.35 -6.17
CA ARG A 661 -18.10 -40.73 -5.63
C ARG A 661 -17.91 -39.37 -4.92
N LEU A 662 -16.95 -38.54 -5.37
CA LEU A 662 -16.92 -37.13 -4.95
C LEU A 662 -18.18 -36.40 -5.48
N PRO A 663 -18.89 -35.61 -4.65
CA PRO A 663 -20.08 -34.89 -5.09
C PRO A 663 -19.73 -33.91 -6.22
N VAL A 664 -20.52 -33.94 -7.28
CA VAL A 664 -20.38 -33.10 -8.46
C VAL A 664 -21.31 -31.90 -8.30
N HIS A 665 -20.78 -30.68 -8.38
CA HIS A 665 -21.61 -29.47 -8.38
C HIS A 665 -22.18 -29.23 -9.78
N ASP A 666 -23.43 -28.76 -9.87
CA ASP A 666 -24.07 -28.41 -11.15
C ASP A 666 -23.28 -27.31 -11.87
N ARG A 667 -23.11 -27.48 -13.19
CA ARG A 667 -22.34 -26.56 -14.04
C ARG A 667 -23.15 -25.27 -14.30
N PRO A 668 -22.69 -24.09 -13.86
CA PRO A 668 -23.27 -22.83 -14.32
C PRO A 668 -22.82 -22.52 -15.76
N THR A 669 -23.67 -21.84 -16.53
CA THR A 669 -23.28 -21.27 -17.82
C THR A 669 -22.26 -20.15 -17.60
N HIS A 670 -21.02 -20.33 -18.08
CA HIS A 670 -19.97 -19.31 -17.97
C HIS A 670 -19.80 -18.57 -19.30
N THR A 671 -19.95 -17.24 -19.28
CA THR A 671 -19.63 -16.36 -20.41
C THR A 671 -18.88 -15.14 -19.93
N GLN A 672 -17.74 -14.83 -20.55
CA GLN A 672 -16.98 -13.59 -20.30
C GLN A 672 -16.93 -12.78 -21.60
N LYS A 673 -17.38 -11.53 -21.57
CA LYS A 673 -17.31 -10.65 -22.74
C LYS A 673 -15.86 -10.47 -23.16
N GLY A 674 -15.53 -10.81 -24.41
CA GLY A 674 -14.16 -10.73 -24.94
C GLY A 674 -13.34 -12.01 -24.81
N VAL A 675 -13.89 -13.07 -24.20
CA VAL A 675 -13.31 -14.41 -24.15
C VAL A 675 -14.37 -15.38 -24.69
N GLN A 676 -14.26 -15.78 -25.96
CA GLN A 676 -15.18 -16.78 -26.52
C GLN A 676 -14.80 -18.17 -25.98
N PRO A 677 -15.78 -19.06 -25.75
CA PRO A 677 -15.54 -20.44 -25.34
C PRO A 677 -14.73 -21.23 -26.39
#